data_AF-A0A1W9M8S6-F1
#
_entry.id   AF-A0A1W9M8S6-F1
#
_cell.length_a   1.000
_cell.length_b   1.000
_cell.length_c   1.000
_cell.angle_alpha   90.00
_cell.angle_beta   90.00
_cell.angle_gamma   90.00
#
_symmetry.space_group_name_H-M   'P 1'
#
loop_
_entity.id
_entity.type
_entity.pdbx_description
1 polymer ?
#
loop_
_entity_poly.entity_id
_entity_poly.type
_entity_poly.pdbx_seq_one_letter_code
_entity_poly.pdbx_strand_id
1 'polypeptide(L)'
;MKKIFRPQGIIPFLCFLSLIFSSLLFCIVTANATETEDLIDLAIVLDRSGSMKQTDPQALSIPAAAYILEHLALANEKNRAVVIPFNNHASVLGQESASPGNVLSRNLPALIEMLRIASSKEPQQFREMNVQDSGKMMQLIRDQMTERGETELDDALQLAARILRADEPQRRKLVVLISDGEPWPNLKDDQRRKELTALAGKELVDQARFDTTARQRLNIKFADHILNTTVATLANQTIKVYPVAFLPADQPNARLITFLEDIKEKTTGDRKIVSATPNDLVEKLGDFLPTTSQHIQLYSHKGQDSRFIRPEEALGAKEQKLIIPNIASELRFFLSYPGARKDHAVNVEFFRDGKLVASSHSPSSNACIVNEFRRRDGALAFHSVRILQAQQVPGTWLVKVTDTSPSGSAHLPATDLIVDVRASAAPEITVETQSGQLNAEEPATVRCKLLGHSASGPQLLPILEIDAFLVGRNPEKIRNINEKIRNFTIQDSQAIAEFPDGISQSGYYELSGRITFATVPPSRPLTLRFEKQLDVQPGPPVNAWLGKRGTPQSLQRAEDPLIFTLPALGEKFSTVFDGVEVETDAQRPLNNLIVTSEQFTHKESAQTLPRQWIQLEPKLIKKLSIAHPVPLQLTVNLPDNIPPTVSDGQYEAQLRLNQGIRELHTATIVLGLSVPRFVHNPGRVNVPFLGEDKEPLVTVEHVIRYPGKHRRHVVIPVMSTALAPVTAKGGFELAEGMEYKSTATGLPSQAASRNDRVLYQAGPAVEVPGKNSSSAGKMSVQVTLLDASLNNRSFENVLNITGPKHRDWPVRVVTHIRFIPAWWLQCLALPLLALIGLLVSRGLGYWNNRHLFAGREVNDLMDNYAVRCNRRPLANFSYDTDRHQLRVINTGNEEIRVCPPGAGPEDDQLHRMLAPGAEYVPKLGDTIDLSEPGSRSPFALLLTQTPEPATGLAGYGFSVISSRLGSGNILYGLGAGAAMLASLAMVLVVWPYAVLRLLPL
;
A
#
# COMPACT_ATOMS: atom_id res chain seq x y z
N MET A 1 -52.00 -45.65 21.38
CA MET A 1 -50.75 -44.97 20.95
C MET A 1 -51.04 -43.49 20.64
N LYS A 2 -50.96 -42.57 21.62
CA LYS A 2 -51.32 -41.15 21.40
C LYS A 2 -50.56 -40.14 22.31
N LYS A 3 -49.36 -40.51 22.80
CA LYS A 3 -48.62 -39.79 23.85
C LYS A 3 -47.15 -39.44 23.54
N ILE A 4 -46.69 -39.64 22.29
CA ILE A 4 -45.25 -39.52 21.93
C ILE A 4 -44.89 -38.20 21.23
N PHE A 5 -45.84 -37.47 20.63
CA PHE A 5 -45.56 -36.18 20.00
C PHE A 5 -45.90 -35.00 20.92
N ARG A 6 -44.91 -34.53 21.70
CA ARG A 6 -44.89 -33.17 22.26
C ARG A 6 -44.07 -32.26 21.32
N PRO A 7 -44.56 -31.05 20.95
CA PRO A 7 -43.88 -30.20 19.96
C PRO A 7 -42.49 -29.70 20.39
N GLN A 8 -42.16 -29.77 21.69
CA GLN A 8 -40.87 -29.34 22.23
C GLN A 8 -39.66 -30.21 21.78
N GLY A 9 -39.89 -31.44 21.30
CA GLY A 9 -38.81 -32.30 20.78
C GLY A 9 -38.52 -32.12 19.28
N ILE A 10 -39.43 -31.53 18.52
CA ILE A 10 -39.35 -31.49 17.04
C ILE A 10 -38.36 -30.41 16.59
N ILE A 11 -38.38 -29.24 17.22
CA ILE A 11 -37.50 -28.11 16.87
C ILE A 11 -36.01 -28.47 17.01
N PRO A 12 -35.50 -28.96 18.16
CA PRO A 12 -34.08 -29.33 18.26
C PRO A 12 -33.70 -30.48 17.33
N PHE A 13 -34.61 -31.42 17.04
CA PHE A 13 -34.37 -32.49 16.07
C PHE A 13 -34.26 -31.95 14.64
N LEU A 14 -35.11 -31.00 14.23
CA LEU A 14 -35.01 -30.32 12.93
C LEU A 14 -33.76 -29.43 12.82
N CYS A 15 -33.36 -28.74 13.89
CA CYS A 15 -32.09 -28.00 13.91
C CYS A 15 -30.89 -28.93 13.77
N PHE A 16 -30.90 -30.09 14.42
CA PHE A 16 -29.85 -31.12 14.30
C PHE A 16 -29.83 -31.73 12.89
N LEU A 17 -31.00 -32.05 12.31
CA LEU A 17 -31.12 -32.53 10.94
C LEU A 17 -30.63 -31.49 9.93
N SER A 18 -30.96 -30.20 10.15
CA SER A 18 -30.47 -29.08 9.34
C SER A 18 -28.95 -28.95 9.45
N LEU A 19 -28.36 -29.10 10.64
CA LEU A 19 -26.91 -29.08 10.82
C LEU A 19 -26.22 -30.24 10.10
N ILE A 20 -26.80 -31.45 10.15
CA ILE A 20 -26.31 -32.60 9.39
C ILE A 20 -26.46 -32.37 7.88
N PHE A 21 -27.61 -31.88 7.40
CA PHE A 21 -27.79 -31.61 5.97
C PHE A 21 -26.89 -30.47 5.48
N SER A 22 -26.71 -29.40 6.24
CA SER A 22 -25.75 -28.33 5.91
C SER A 22 -24.31 -28.83 5.95
N SER A 23 -23.93 -29.67 6.91
CA SER A 23 -22.62 -30.32 6.96
C SER A 23 -22.41 -31.26 5.78
N LEU A 24 -23.38 -32.11 5.44
CA LEU A 24 -23.28 -33.07 4.34
C LEU A 24 -23.28 -32.35 2.99
N LEU A 25 -24.10 -31.32 2.82
CA LEU A 25 -24.11 -30.48 1.62
C LEU A 25 -22.79 -29.70 1.48
N PHE A 26 -22.26 -29.15 2.57
CA PHE A 26 -20.93 -28.52 2.59
C PHE A 26 -19.85 -29.54 2.21
N CYS A 27 -19.85 -30.74 2.81
CA CYS A 27 -18.92 -31.81 2.46
C CYS A 27 -19.04 -32.26 1.00
N ILE A 28 -20.26 -32.37 0.43
CA ILE A 28 -20.48 -32.71 -0.98
C ILE A 28 -20.01 -31.57 -1.90
N VAL A 29 -20.24 -30.31 -1.54
CA VAL A 29 -19.75 -29.14 -2.29
C VAL A 29 -18.22 -29.04 -2.24
N THR A 30 -17.58 -29.31 -1.09
CA THR A 30 -16.12 -29.34 -0.98
C THR A 30 -15.50 -30.58 -1.60
N ALA A 31 -16.18 -31.73 -1.57
CA ALA A 31 -15.69 -32.97 -2.20
C ALA A 31 -15.88 -32.98 -3.72
N ASN A 32 -16.77 -32.14 -4.27
CA ASN A 32 -16.84 -31.87 -5.71
C ASN A 32 -15.96 -30.69 -6.15
N ALA A 33 -15.30 -30.00 -5.20
CA ALA A 33 -14.24 -29.04 -5.50
C ALA A 33 -12.87 -29.71 -5.68
N THR A 34 -12.80 -31.05 -5.63
CA THR A 34 -11.59 -31.81 -5.93
C THR A 34 -11.23 -31.68 -7.41
N GLU A 35 -10.04 -31.15 -7.67
CA GLU A 35 -9.41 -31.12 -8.99
C GLU A 35 -10.29 -30.52 -10.09
N THR A 36 -10.48 -29.19 -10.03
CA THR A 36 -10.70 -28.42 -11.26
C THR A 36 -9.56 -28.77 -12.22
N GLU A 37 -9.83 -29.60 -13.23
CA GLU A 37 -8.90 -29.86 -14.32
C GLU A 37 -8.36 -28.53 -14.84
N ASP A 38 -7.06 -28.48 -15.15
CA ASP A 38 -6.36 -27.25 -15.51
C ASP A 38 -6.71 -26.85 -16.96
N LEU A 39 -7.98 -26.47 -17.15
CA LEU A 39 -8.64 -26.24 -18.43
C LEU A 39 -8.23 -24.89 -19.00
N ILE A 40 -7.83 -24.92 -20.27
CA ILE A 40 -7.32 -23.78 -21.00
C ILE A 40 -8.35 -23.32 -22.03
N ASP A 41 -8.49 -21.99 -22.13
CA ASP A 41 -9.05 -21.29 -23.28
C ASP A 41 -7.93 -20.51 -23.96
N LEU A 42 -7.63 -20.86 -25.22
CA LEU A 42 -6.52 -20.30 -25.98
C LEU A 42 -6.99 -19.45 -27.16
N ALA A 43 -6.51 -18.21 -27.28
CA ALA A 43 -6.57 -17.46 -28.52
C ALA A 43 -5.21 -17.48 -29.22
N ILE A 44 -5.13 -18.04 -30.43
CA ILE A 44 -3.95 -17.90 -31.30
C ILE A 44 -4.17 -16.68 -32.18
N VAL A 45 -3.49 -15.58 -31.86
CA VAL A 45 -3.48 -14.35 -32.66
C VAL A 45 -2.36 -14.48 -33.69
N LEU A 46 -2.75 -14.53 -34.97
CA LEU A 46 -1.87 -14.93 -36.07
C LEU A 46 -1.73 -13.80 -37.09
N ASP A 47 -0.54 -13.24 -37.20
CA ASP A 47 -0.23 -12.15 -38.11
C ASP A 47 -0.28 -12.61 -39.57
N ARG A 48 -1.13 -11.96 -40.37
CA ARG A 48 -1.26 -12.13 -41.83
C ARG A 48 -1.13 -10.78 -42.53
N SER A 49 -0.30 -9.87 -42.00
CA SER A 49 0.06 -8.59 -42.62
C SER A 49 0.86 -8.77 -43.93
N GLY A 50 1.23 -7.66 -44.57
CA GLY A 50 2.04 -7.68 -45.78
C GLY A 50 3.51 -8.06 -45.57
N SER A 51 4.10 -7.79 -44.39
CA SER A 51 5.49 -8.13 -44.04
C SER A 51 5.73 -9.63 -43.97
N MET A 52 4.73 -10.38 -43.51
CA MET A 52 4.73 -11.85 -43.43
C MET A 52 5.07 -12.54 -44.76
N LYS A 53 4.92 -11.90 -45.93
CA LYS A 53 5.39 -12.44 -47.21
C LYS A 53 6.91 -12.54 -47.34
N GLN A 54 7.64 -11.69 -46.62
CA GLN A 54 9.10 -11.59 -46.67
C GLN A 54 9.75 -12.40 -45.54
N THR A 55 9.15 -12.39 -44.36
CA THR A 55 9.61 -13.12 -43.16
C THR A 55 9.13 -14.57 -43.15
N ASP A 56 7.88 -14.82 -43.58
CA ASP A 56 7.25 -16.13 -43.73
C ASP A 56 6.84 -16.46 -45.18
N PRO A 57 7.77 -16.46 -46.16
CA PRO A 57 7.46 -16.73 -47.55
C PRO A 57 6.84 -18.13 -47.76
N GLN A 58 7.12 -19.06 -46.84
CA GLN A 58 6.64 -20.45 -46.84
C GLN A 58 5.31 -20.66 -46.10
N ALA A 59 4.77 -19.64 -45.41
CA ALA A 59 3.57 -19.69 -44.58
C ALA A 59 3.61 -20.72 -43.42
N LEU A 60 4.78 -20.88 -42.78
CA LEU A 60 5.06 -21.77 -41.65
C LEU A 60 4.36 -21.36 -40.34
N SER A 61 3.94 -20.11 -40.22
CA SER A 61 3.10 -19.61 -39.13
C SER A 61 1.76 -20.35 -39.01
N ILE A 62 1.21 -20.86 -40.12
CA ILE A 62 -0.01 -21.69 -40.15
C ILE A 62 0.25 -23.11 -39.56
N PRO A 63 1.24 -23.88 -40.04
CA PRO A 63 1.74 -25.07 -39.36
C PRO A 63 2.03 -24.88 -37.86
N ALA A 64 2.68 -23.78 -37.48
CA ALA A 64 2.93 -23.48 -36.06
C ALA A 64 1.66 -23.36 -35.23
N ALA A 65 0.66 -22.63 -35.72
CA ALA A 65 -0.66 -22.56 -35.08
C ALA A 65 -1.30 -23.95 -34.91
N ALA A 66 -1.17 -24.83 -35.90
CA ALA A 66 -1.68 -26.19 -35.81
C ALA A 66 -0.93 -27.05 -34.78
N TYR A 67 0.40 -26.95 -34.71
CA TYR A 67 1.21 -27.63 -33.69
C TYR A 67 0.82 -27.22 -32.26
N ILE A 68 0.54 -25.93 -32.04
CA ILE A 68 0.01 -25.40 -30.77
C ILE A 68 -1.36 -26.03 -30.45
N LEU A 69 -2.30 -26.04 -31.41
CA LEU A 69 -3.64 -26.61 -31.20
C LEU A 69 -3.61 -28.12 -30.92
N GLU A 70 -2.76 -28.87 -31.62
CA GLU A 70 -2.61 -30.31 -31.39
C GLU A 70 -2.01 -30.62 -30.02
N HIS A 71 -1.05 -29.82 -29.55
CA HIS A 71 -0.50 -29.96 -28.21
C HIS A 71 -1.53 -29.61 -27.14
N LEU A 72 -2.31 -28.53 -27.36
CA LEU A 72 -3.42 -28.16 -26.48
C LEU A 72 -4.47 -29.29 -26.38
N ALA A 73 -4.78 -29.93 -27.51
CA ALA A 73 -5.73 -31.04 -27.57
C ALA A 73 -5.21 -32.32 -26.92
N LEU A 74 -3.90 -32.59 -27.02
CA LEU A 74 -3.21 -33.66 -26.30
C LEU A 74 -3.18 -33.38 -24.79
N ALA A 75 -3.01 -32.11 -24.39
CA ALA A 75 -2.87 -31.71 -23.00
C ALA A 75 -4.18 -31.87 -22.19
N ASN A 76 -5.34 -31.58 -22.78
CA ASN A 76 -6.68 -32.00 -22.33
C ASN A 76 -7.69 -31.82 -23.49
N GLU A 77 -8.49 -32.84 -23.78
CA GLU A 77 -9.52 -32.80 -24.84
C GLU A 77 -10.60 -31.73 -24.64
N LYS A 78 -10.86 -31.34 -23.38
CA LYS A 78 -11.83 -30.29 -23.02
C LYS A 78 -11.29 -28.87 -23.22
N ASN A 79 -10.00 -28.71 -23.54
CA ASN A 79 -9.42 -27.41 -23.84
C ASN A 79 -10.10 -26.79 -25.07
N ARG A 80 -10.26 -25.47 -25.06
CA ARG A 80 -10.92 -24.73 -26.14
C ARG A 80 -9.94 -23.77 -26.78
N ALA A 81 -10.14 -23.48 -28.06
CA ALA A 81 -9.33 -22.49 -28.73
C ALA A 81 -10.10 -21.68 -29.78
N VAL A 82 -9.48 -20.57 -30.17
CA VAL A 82 -9.83 -19.78 -31.35
C VAL A 82 -8.54 -19.43 -32.10
N VAL A 83 -8.60 -19.38 -33.42
CA VAL A 83 -7.56 -18.75 -34.25
C VAL A 83 -8.10 -17.41 -34.76
N ILE A 84 -7.33 -16.35 -34.53
CA ILE A 84 -7.63 -14.97 -34.89
C ILE A 84 -6.57 -14.51 -35.91
N PRO A 85 -6.75 -14.78 -37.21
CA PRO A 85 -5.94 -14.14 -38.24
C PRO A 85 -6.23 -12.63 -38.26
N PHE A 86 -5.18 -11.81 -38.31
CA PHE A 86 -5.30 -10.36 -38.37
C PHE A 86 -4.36 -9.71 -39.39
N ASN A 87 -4.79 -8.56 -39.92
CA ASN A 87 -3.97 -7.68 -40.75
C ASN A 87 -4.43 -6.21 -40.68
N ASN A 88 -5.20 -5.73 -41.67
CA ASN A 88 -5.93 -4.46 -41.62
C ASN A 88 -7.17 -4.52 -40.69
N HIS A 89 -7.55 -5.72 -40.27
CA HIS A 89 -8.62 -6.02 -39.32
C HIS A 89 -8.35 -7.40 -38.70
N ALA A 90 -8.89 -7.66 -37.52
CA ALA A 90 -8.89 -8.98 -36.89
C ALA A 90 -10.20 -9.72 -37.20
N SER A 91 -10.14 -11.03 -37.42
CA SER A 91 -11.31 -11.87 -37.67
C SER A 91 -11.19 -13.22 -36.97
N VAL A 92 -12.30 -13.93 -36.80
CA VAL A 92 -12.29 -15.31 -36.30
C VAL A 92 -12.21 -16.26 -37.49
N LEU A 93 -11.25 -17.20 -37.48
CA LEU A 93 -11.05 -18.14 -38.58
C LEU A 93 -12.33 -18.91 -38.91
N GLY A 94 -12.78 -18.87 -40.16
CA GLY A 94 -14.02 -19.53 -40.59
C GLY A 94 -15.30 -18.91 -39.99
N GLN A 95 -15.32 -17.62 -39.71
CA GLN A 95 -16.52 -16.83 -39.41
C GLN A 95 -16.49 -15.49 -40.16
N GLU A 96 -17.60 -15.09 -40.80
CA GLU A 96 -17.71 -13.79 -41.49
C GLU A 96 -17.82 -12.62 -40.51
N SER A 97 -18.44 -12.84 -39.35
CA SER A 97 -18.53 -11.88 -38.25
C SER A 97 -18.08 -12.52 -36.95
N ALA A 98 -17.30 -11.76 -36.17
CA ALA A 98 -16.84 -12.22 -34.87
C ALA A 98 -17.96 -12.03 -33.82
N SER A 99 -18.72 -13.09 -33.55
CA SER A 99 -19.71 -13.13 -32.46
C SER A 99 -19.09 -13.80 -31.22
N PRO A 100 -18.60 -13.05 -30.21
CA PRO A 100 -17.64 -13.58 -29.24
C PRO A 100 -18.18 -14.73 -28.36
N GLY A 101 -19.48 -14.71 -28.05
CA GLY A 101 -20.07 -15.59 -27.03
C GLY A 101 -20.06 -17.09 -27.36
N ASN A 102 -19.92 -17.48 -28.63
CA ASN A 102 -19.96 -18.88 -29.06
C ASN A 102 -18.67 -19.35 -29.77
N VAL A 103 -17.59 -18.56 -29.76
CA VAL A 103 -16.41 -18.90 -30.59
C VAL A 103 -15.64 -20.10 -30.05
N LEU A 104 -15.53 -20.21 -28.72
CA LEU A 104 -14.77 -21.26 -28.03
C LEU A 104 -15.48 -22.63 -28.02
N SER A 105 -16.74 -22.73 -28.44
CA SER A 105 -17.48 -24.01 -28.49
C SER A 105 -17.05 -24.94 -29.63
N ARG A 106 -16.15 -24.47 -30.52
CA ARG A 106 -15.58 -25.28 -31.60
C ARG A 106 -14.58 -26.29 -31.06
N ASN A 107 -14.66 -27.53 -31.53
CA ASN A 107 -13.68 -28.55 -31.20
C ASN A 107 -12.32 -28.24 -31.84
N LEU A 108 -11.24 -28.61 -31.15
CA LEU A 108 -9.87 -28.38 -31.62
C LEU A 108 -9.55 -29.06 -32.98
N PRO A 109 -10.03 -30.29 -33.26
CA PRO A 109 -9.75 -30.94 -34.55
C PRO A 109 -10.31 -30.19 -35.78
N ALA A 110 -11.50 -29.59 -35.72
CA ALA A 110 -12.01 -28.77 -36.81
C ALA A 110 -11.16 -27.51 -37.07
N LEU A 111 -10.61 -26.88 -36.02
CA LEU A 111 -9.68 -25.75 -36.19
C LEU A 111 -8.36 -26.18 -36.82
N ILE A 112 -7.83 -27.35 -36.43
CA ILE A 112 -6.64 -27.95 -37.06
C ILE A 112 -6.92 -28.24 -38.55
N GLU A 113 -8.11 -28.73 -38.89
CA GLU A 113 -8.52 -28.94 -40.28
C GLU A 113 -8.68 -27.62 -41.07
N MET A 114 -9.22 -26.55 -40.47
CA MET A 114 -9.26 -25.23 -41.09
C MET A 114 -7.85 -24.70 -41.41
N LEU A 115 -6.88 -24.87 -40.49
CA LEU A 115 -5.49 -24.49 -40.73
C LEU A 115 -4.84 -25.35 -41.83
N ARG A 116 -5.14 -26.65 -41.88
CA ARG A 116 -4.69 -27.56 -42.93
C ARG A 116 -5.17 -27.07 -44.31
N ILE A 117 -6.45 -26.71 -44.41
CA ILE A 117 -7.07 -26.14 -45.62
C ILE A 117 -6.47 -24.77 -45.99
N ALA A 118 -6.16 -23.92 -45.00
CA ALA A 118 -5.47 -22.65 -45.23
C ALA A 118 -4.06 -22.83 -45.81
N SER A 119 -3.35 -23.89 -45.42
CA SER A 119 -2.04 -24.26 -45.97
C SER A 119 -2.12 -24.94 -47.35
N SER A 120 -3.25 -25.60 -47.66
CA SER A 120 -3.44 -26.37 -48.88
C SER A 120 -3.87 -25.53 -50.10
N LYS A 121 -3.10 -25.64 -51.18
CA LYS A 121 -3.53 -25.19 -52.52
C LYS A 121 -4.62 -26.07 -53.11
N GLU A 122 -4.57 -27.38 -52.83
CA GLU A 122 -5.55 -28.35 -53.36
C GLU A 122 -6.89 -28.25 -52.62
N PRO A 123 -8.02 -28.53 -53.29
CA PRO A 123 -9.32 -28.62 -52.64
C PRO A 123 -9.31 -29.82 -51.68
N GLN A 124 -9.58 -29.58 -50.40
CA GLN A 124 -9.76 -30.64 -49.41
C GLN A 124 -11.18 -30.59 -48.87
N GLN A 125 -11.81 -31.76 -48.68
CA GLN A 125 -13.11 -31.85 -48.02
C GLN A 125 -12.91 -31.73 -46.51
N PHE A 126 -13.80 -30.98 -45.84
CA PHE A 126 -13.93 -31.01 -44.38
C PHE A 126 -14.45 -32.39 -43.95
N ARG A 127 -13.77 -33.02 -43.00
CA ARG A 127 -14.18 -34.30 -42.39
C ARG A 127 -15.21 -34.09 -41.29
N GLU A 128 -15.08 -33.01 -40.52
CA GLU A 128 -15.84 -32.84 -39.27
C GLU A 128 -16.97 -31.80 -39.33
N MET A 129 -16.96 -30.90 -40.30
CA MET A 129 -17.97 -29.86 -40.40
C MET A 129 -19.00 -30.15 -41.50
N ASN A 130 -20.24 -30.35 -41.08
CA ASN A 130 -21.42 -30.33 -41.96
C ASN A 130 -21.75 -28.88 -42.39
N VAL A 131 -20.87 -28.28 -43.20
CA VAL A 131 -21.08 -26.93 -43.75
C VAL A 131 -21.97 -27.04 -44.98
N GLN A 132 -23.12 -26.34 -44.97
CA GLN A 132 -24.05 -26.30 -46.10
C GLN A 132 -23.41 -25.77 -47.40
N ASP A 133 -22.38 -24.93 -47.28
CA ASP A 133 -21.53 -24.47 -48.40
C ASP A 133 -20.05 -24.55 -48.00
N SER A 134 -19.44 -25.71 -48.26
CA SER A 134 -18.01 -25.96 -48.02
C SER A 134 -17.11 -25.12 -48.92
N GLY A 135 -17.57 -24.75 -50.13
CA GLY A 135 -16.84 -23.92 -51.08
C GLY A 135 -16.63 -22.50 -50.55
N LYS A 136 -17.71 -21.85 -50.10
CA LYS A 136 -17.67 -20.52 -49.50
C LYS A 136 -16.85 -20.51 -48.21
N MET A 137 -16.94 -21.54 -47.38
CA MET A 137 -16.12 -21.66 -46.16
C MET A 137 -14.63 -21.81 -46.46
N MET A 138 -14.24 -22.65 -47.43
CA MET A 138 -12.84 -22.76 -47.87
C MET A 138 -12.29 -21.42 -48.40
N GLN A 139 -13.10 -20.69 -49.17
CA GLN A 139 -12.71 -19.39 -49.71
C GLN A 139 -12.53 -18.35 -48.58
N LEU A 140 -13.48 -18.26 -47.65
CA LEU A 140 -13.39 -17.39 -46.47
C LEU A 140 -12.10 -17.64 -45.66
N ILE A 141 -11.78 -18.91 -45.39
CA ILE A 141 -10.56 -19.30 -44.66
C ILE A 141 -9.30 -18.85 -45.41
N ARG A 142 -9.26 -19.02 -46.74
CA ARG A 142 -8.14 -18.57 -47.58
C ARG A 142 -8.02 -17.05 -47.62
N ASP A 143 -9.12 -16.32 -47.69
CA ASP A 143 -9.14 -14.86 -47.71
C ASP A 143 -8.71 -14.24 -46.36
N GLN A 144 -9.11 -14.86 -45.25
CA GLN A 144 -8.65 -14.51 -43.89
C GLN A 144 -7.17 -14.83 -43.68
N MET A 145 -6.68 -15.92 -44.28
CA MET A 145 -5.28 -16.35 -44.18
C MET A 145 -4.36 -15.75 -45.25
N THR A 146 -4.85 -14.82 -46.06
CA THR A 146 -4.04 -14.13 -47.08
C THR A 146 -3.18 -13.02 -46.46
N GLU A 147 -1.88 -13.06 -46.71
CA GLU A 147 -0.91 -12.03 -46.26
C GLU A 147 -1.07 -10.72 -47.03
N ARG A 148 -1.67 -9.69 -46.43
CA ARG A 148 -1.91 -8.38 -47.06
C ARG A 148 -2.19 -7.30 -46.02
N GLY A 149 -1.81 -6.06 -46.32
CA GLY A 149 -2.14 -4.91 -45.46
C GLY A 149 -1.13 -4.66 -44.36
N GLU A 150 -1.55 -3.88 -43.38
CA GLU A 150 -0.75 -3.45 -42.22
C GLU A 150 -0.91 -4.45 -41.05
N THR A 151 -0.43 -4.09 -39.85
CA THR A 151 -0.33 -4.95 -38.66
C THR A 151 -1.18 -4.37 -37.52
N GLU A 152 -2.51 -4.51 -37.60
CA GLU A 152 -3.48 -4.05 -36.58
C GLU A 152 -3.54 -4.98 -35.37
N LEU A 153 -2.44 -5.02 -34.62
CA LEU A 153 -2.30 -5.87 -33.44
C LEU A 153 -3.31 -5.52 -32.32
N ASP A 154 -3.63 -4.23 -32.15
CA ASP A 154 -4.56 -3.75 -31.12
C ASP A 154 -5.95 -4.40 -31.27
N ASP A 155 -6.52 -4.37 -32.47
CA ASP A 155 -7.84 -4.96 -32.78
C ASP A 155 -7.86 -6.46 -32.51
N ALA A 156 -6.75 -7.15 -32.82
CA ALA A 156 -6.61 -8.58 -32.63
C ALA A 156 -6.53 -8.96 -31.14
N LEU A 157 -5.78 -8.20 -30.36
CA LEU A 157 -5.69 -8.37 -28.91
C LEU A 157 -7.00 -7.99 -28.20
N GLN A 158 -7.69 -6.93 -28.64
CA GLN A 158 -9.02 -6.57 -28.13
C GLN A 158 -10.09 -7.60 -28.48
N LEU A 159 -10.01 -8.22 -29.67
CA LEU A 159 -10.90 -9.33 -30.05
C LEU A 159 -10.62 -10.58 -29.20
N ALA A 160 -9.34 -10.92 -28.99
CA ALA A 160 -8.95 -12.02 -28.10
C ALA A 160 -9.44 -11.80 -26.66
N ALA A 161 -9.28 -10.58 -26.11
CA ALA A 161 -9.81 -10.21 -24.80
C ALA A 161 -11.33 -10.41 -24.70
N ARG A 162 -12.09 -9.94 -25.69
CA ARG A 162 -13.56 -10.08 -25.72
C ARG A 162 -14.01 -11.54 -25.79
N ILE A 163 -13.33 -12.40 -26.55
CA ILE A 163 -13.66 -13.82 -26.65
C ILE A 163 -13.33 -14.55 -25.34
N LEU A 164 -12.12 -14.35 -24.79
CA LEU A 164 -11.68 -15.06 -23.58
C LEU A 164 -12.44 -14.63 -22.31
N ARG A 165 -12.90 -13.36 -22.24
CA ARG A 165 -13.72 -12.82 -21.15
C ARG A 165 -15.17 -13.31 -21.15
N ALA A 166 -15.71 -13.70 -22.31
CA ALA A 166 -17.12 -14.07 -22.45
C ALA A 166 -17.48 -15.42 -21.79
N ASP A 167 -16.50 -16.12 -21.23
CA ASP A 167 -16.57 -17.56 -20.97
C ASP A 167 -15.95 -17.91 -19.60
N GLU A 168 -16.33 -19.07 -19.04
CA GLU A 168 -16.11 -19.58 -17.68
C GLU A 168 -14.86 -19.01 -16.95
N PRO A 169 -15.02 -18.29 -15.81
CA PRO A 169 -13.91 -17.57 -15.17
C PRO A 169 -12.88 -18.47 -14.47
N GLN A 170 -13.19 -19.75 -14.28
CA GLN A 170 -12.28 -20.72 -13.65
C GLN A 170 -11.20 -21.23 -14.62
N ARG A 171 -11.36 -21.01 -15.93
CA ARG A 171 -10.46 -21.53 -16.97
C ARG A 171 -9.30 -20.59 -17.20
N ARG A 172 -8.11 -21.15 -17.44
CA ARG A 172 -6.90 -20.41 -17.74
C ARG A 172 -7.02 -19.74 -19.11
N LYS A 173 -6.96 -18.41 -19.16
CA LYS A 173 -7.11 -17.62 -20.38
C LYS A 173 -5.74 -17.25 -20.96
N LEU A 174 -5.42 -17.77 -22.14
CA LEU A 174 -4.10 -17.60 -22.77
C LEU A 174 -4.24 -16.99 -24.16
N VAL A 175 -3.30 -16.13 -24.54
CA VAL A 175 -3.11 -15.65 -25.91
C VAL A 175 -1.73 -16.07 -26.39
N VAL A 176 -1.63 -16.80 -27.49
CA VAL A 176 -0.36 -17.00 -28.21
C VAL A 176 -0.35 -16.05 -29.40
N LEU A 177 0.61 -15.13 -29.43
CA LEU A 177 0.76 -14.12 -30.47
C LEU A 177 1.91 -14.50 -31.39
N ILE A 178 1.63 -14.81 -32.65
CA ILE A 178 2.64 -15.09 -33.68
C ILE A 178 2.68 -13.90 -34.64
N SER A 179 3.79 -13.16 -34.68
CA SER A 179 3.96 -11.96 -35.51
C SER A 179 5.43 -11.70 -35.89
N ASP A 180 5.63 -11.04 -37.02
CA ASP A 180 6.94 -10.67 -37.58
C ASP A 180 7.25 -9.17 -37.52
N GLY A 181 6.29 -8.35 -37.07
CA GLY A 181 6.28 -6.90 -37.30
C GLY A 181 5.88 -6.08 -36.09
N GLU A 182 6.41 -4.85 -36.02
CA GLU A 182 5.91 -3.84 -35.08
C GLU A 182 4.45 -3.49 -35.41
N PRO A 183 3.65 -3.04 -34.42
CA PRO A 183 2.28 -2.56 -34.67
C PRO A 183 2.26 -1.45 -35.73
N TRP A 184 1.49 -1.68 -36.79
CA TRP A 184 1.40 -0.80 -37.96
C TRP A 184 -0.08 -0.52 -38.24
N PRO A 185 -0.63 0.64 -37.82
CA PRO A 185 -2.06 0.85 -37.87
C PRO A 185 -2.53 1.33 -39.25
N ASN A 186 -3.69 0.86 -39.69
CA ASN A 186 -4.29 1.07 -41.00
C ASN A 186 -4.88 2.49 -41.16
N LEU A 187 -4.08 3.41 -41.71
CA LEU A 187 -4.49 4.80 -41.96
C LEU A 187 -5.57 4.96 -43.04
N LYS A 188 -5.93 3.87 -43.74
CA LYS A 188 -6.99 3.86 -44.77
C LYS A 188 -8.37 3.69 -44.15
N ASP A 189 -8.47 3.19 -42.91
CA ASP A 189 -9.73 3.23 -42.18
C ASP A 189 -9.96 4.63 -41.57
N ASP A 190 -11.14 5.17 -41.82
CA ASP A 190 -11.58 6.49 -41.37
C ASP A 190 -11.92 6.50 -39.87
N GLN A 191 -12.33 5.37 -39.28
CA GLN A 191 -12.52 5.28 -37.83
C GLN A 191 -11.17 5.25 -37.12
N ARG A 192 -10.28 4.32 -37.49
CA ARG A 192 -8.94 4.21 -36.94
C ARG A 192 -8.13 5.50 -37.05
N ARG A 193 -8.25 6.21 -38.18
CA ARG A 193 -7.60 7.52 -38.35
C ARG A 193 -8.07 8.58 -37.34
N LYS A 194 -9.34 8.54 -36.89
CA LYS A 194 -9.86 9.43 -35.83
C LYS A 194 -9.29 9.04 -34.46
N GLU A 195 -9.23 7.76 -34.14
CA GLU A 195 -8.63 7.23 -32.90
C GLU A 195 -7.15 7.63 -32.80
N LEU A 196 -6.37 7.38 -33.86
CA LEU A 196 -4.97 7.81 -33.95
C LEU A 196 -4.81 9.32 -33.88
N THR A 197 -5.75 10.10 -34.41
CA THR A 197 -5.74 11.57 -34.32
C THR A 197 -5.86 12.05 -32.88
N ALA A 198 -6.71 11.40 -32.07
CA ALA A 198 -6.84 11.67 -30.65
C ALA A 198 -5.60 11.23 -29.84
N LEU A 199 -4.98 10.11 -30.21
CA LEU A 199 -3.76 9.59 -29.58
C LEU A 199 -2.51 10.42 -29.89
N ALA A 200 -2.29 10.75 -31.16
CA ALA A 200 -1.00 11.18 -31.67
C ALA A 200 -0.95 12.66 -32.12
N GLY A 201 -2.12 13.28 -32.33
CA GLY A 201 -2.30 14.59 -32.94
C GLY A 201 -2.52 14.51 -34.46
N LYS A 202 -3.45 15.31 -34.98
CA LYS A 202 -3.83 15.29 -36.42
C LYS A 202 -2.63 15.46 -37.36
N GLU A 203 -1.75 16.41 -37.05
CA GLU A 203 -0.58 16.73 -37.88
C GLU A 203 0.31 15.50 -38.13
N LEU A 204 0.65 14.75 -37.07
CA LEU A 204 1.50 13.57 -37.18
C LEU A 204 0.82 12.45 -37.98
N VAL A 205 -0.50 12.29 -37.83
CA VAL A 205 -1.30 11.30 -38.57
C VAL A 205 -1.39 11.65 -40.06
N ASP A 206 -1.58 12.93 -40.39
CA ASP A 206 -1.61 13.39 -41.79
C ASP A 206 -0.22 13.29 -42.44
N GLN A 207 0.86 13.65 -41.72
CA GLN A 207 2.25 13.49 -42.19
C GLN A 207 2.63 12.01 -42.41
N ALA A 208 2.24 11.12 -41.50
CA ALA A 208 2.54 9.68 -41.55
C ALA A 208 1.97 8.94 -42.79
N ARG A 209 1.09 9.59 -43.57
CA ARG A 209 0.60 9.06 -44.85
C ARG A 209 1.61 9.20 -45.99
N PHE A 210 2.58 10.10 -45.86
CA PHE A 210 3.50 10.49 -46.94
C PHE A 210 4.98 10.48 -46.51
N ASP A 211 5.28 10.59 -45.21
CA ASP A 211 6.65 10.54 -44.65
C ASP A 211 6.84 9.29 -43.78
N THR A 212 7.82 8.46 -44.15
CA THR A 212 8.23 7.25 -43.42
C THR A 212 8.73 7.57 -42.00
N THR A 213 9.34 8.73 -41.77
CA THR A 213 9.82 9.17 -40.46
C THR A 213 8.64 9.50 -39.54
N ALA A 214 7.67 10.26 -40.04
CA ALA A 214 6.41 10.51 -39.34
C ALA A 214 5.64 9.20 -39.08
N ARG A 215 5.62 8.27 -40.04
CA ARG A 215 5.03 6.93 -39.89
C ARG A 215 5.68 6.13 -38.76
N GLN A 216 7.01 6.09 -38.68
CA GLN A 216 7.72 5.42 -37.58
C GLN A 216 7.42 6.06 -36.22
N ARG A 217 7.36 7.40 -36.12
CA ARG A 217 6.97 8.10 -34.88
C ARG A 217 5.53 7.78 -34.46
N LEU A 218 4.61 7.65 -35.43
CA LEU A 218 3.23 7.25 -35.18
C LEU A 218 3.14 5.80 -34.68
N ASN A 219 3.88 4.88 -35.30
CA ASN A 219 3.95 3.48 -34.86
C ASN A 219 4.43 3.35 -33.41
N ILE A 220 5.49 4.08 -33.01
CA ILE A 220 5.98 4.08 -31.63
C ILE A 220 4.87 4.50 -30.66
N LYS A 221 4.18 5.63 -30.92
CA LYS A 221 3.03 6.07 -30.11
C LYS A 221 1.89 5.04 -30.07
N PHE A 222 1.69 4.29 -31.14
CA PHE A 222 0.65 3.26 -31.23
C PHE A 222 1.04 1.97 -30.48
N ALA A 223 2.31 1.57 -30.52
CA ALA A 223 2.86 0.51 -29.69
C ALA A 223 2.79 0.87 -28.19
N ASP A 224 3.16 2.10 -27.83
CA ASP A 224 2.99 2.63 -26.47
C ASP A 224 1.52 2.63 -26.03
N HIS A 225 0.58 2.94 -26.93
CA HIS A 225 -0.85 2.84 -26.66
C HIS A 225 -1.24 1.39 -26.34
N ILE A 226 -0.94 0.43 -27.21
CA ILE A 226 -1.25 -1.00 -27.02
C ILE A 226 -0.71 -1.50 -25.67
N LEU A 227 0.53 -1.17 -25.32
CA LEU A 227 1.16 -1.56 -24.06
C LEU A 227 0.46 -0.96 -22.83
N ASN A 228 -0.17 0.21 -22.95
CA ASN A 228 -0.74 0.94 -21.82
C ASN A 228 -2.28 0.83 -21.72
N THR A 229 -2.97 0.43 -22.78
CA THR A 229 -4.43 0.22 -22.79
C THR A 229 -4.80 -1.25 -22.92
N THR A 230 -4.55 -1.86 -24.08
CA THR A 230 -5.02 -3.21 -24.42
C THR A 230 -4.27 -4.30 -23.65
N VAL A 231 -2.95 -4.21 -23.55
CA VAL A 231 -2.11 -5.15 -22.79
C VAL A 231 -2.38 -5.03 -21.28
N ALA A 232 -2.56 -3.82 -20.76
CA ALA A 232 -2.98 -3.59 -19.38
C ALA A 232 -4.38 -4.18 -19.11
N THR A 233 -5.30 -4.08 -20.08
CA THR A 233 -6.64 -4.69 -19.99
C THR A 233 -6.58 -6.21 -19.97
N LEU A 234 -5.73 -6.84 -20.79
CA LEU A 234 -5.48 -8.28 -20.76
C LEU A 234 -4.93 -8.73 -19.40
N ALA A 235 -3.91 -8.05 -18.87
CA ALA A 235 -3.33 -8.33 -17.56
C ALA A 235 -4.37 -8.20 -16.43
N ASN A 236 -5.18 -7.14 -16.42
CA ASN A 236 -6.26 -6.93 -15.45
C ASN A 236 -7.37 -8.00 -15.55
N GLN A 237 -7.53 -8.63 -16.71
CA GLN A 237 -8.46 -9.77 -16.92
C GLN A 237 -7.79 -11.13 -16.65
N THR A 238 -6.56 -11.16 -16.13
CA THR A 238 -5.74 -12.36 -15.91
C THR A 238 -5.44 -13.17 -17.19
N ILE A 239 -5.53 -12.51 -18.36
CA ILE A 239 -5.24 -13.12 -19.66
C ILE A 239 -3.73 -13.01 -19.92
N LYS A 240 -3.05 -14.16 -19.92
CA LYS A 240 -1.60 -14.24 -20.15
C LYS A 240 -1.29 -14.21 -21.64
N VAL A 241 -0.34 -13.37 -22.07
CA VAL A 241 0.14 -13.36 -23.46
C VAL A 241 1.47 -14.12 -23.58
N TYR A 242 1.64 -14.82 -24.70
CA TYR A 242 2.78 -15.67 -25.03
C TYR A 242 3.25 -15.33 -26.46
N PRO A 243 4.14 -14.33 -26.61
CA PRO A 243 4.64 -13.92 -27.91
C PRO A 243 5.65 -14.88 -28.53
N VAL A 244 5.52 -15.03 -29.85
CA VAL A 244 6.40 -15.75 -30.76
C VAL A 244 6.82 -14.76 -31.84
N ALA A 245 8.00 -14.17 -31.67
CA ALA A 245 8.65 -13.33 -32.67
C ALA A 245 9.12 -14.21 -33.83
N PHE A 246 8.52 -14.00 -35.00
CA PHE A 246 8.91 -14.70 -36.21
C PHE A 246 9.87 -13.84 -37.04
N LEU A 247 11.14 -14.24 -37.08
CA LEU A 247 12.25 -13.41 -37.54
C LEU A 247 12.91 -14.00 -38.80
N PRO A 248 13.43 -13.16 -39.72
CA PRO A 248 14.38 -13.61 -40.72
C PRO A 248 15.61 -14.24 -40.06
N ALA A 249 16.17 -15.29 -40.67
CA ALA A 249 17.31 -16.01 -40.11
C ALA A 249 18.53 -15.11 -39.82
N ASP A 250 18.73 -14.07 -40.63
CA ASP A 250 19.94 -13.23 -40.61
C ASP A 250 19.74 -11.84 -39.99
N GLN A 251 18.52 -11.49 -39.54
CA GLN A 251 18.17 -10.11 -39.12
C GLN A 251 17.28 -10.07 -37.87
N PRO A 252 17.85 -10.00 -36.65
CA PRO A 252 17.06 -9.81 -35.43
C PRO A 252 16.45 -8.41 -35.37
N ASN A 253 15.12 -8.32 -35.40
CA ASN A 253 14.40 -7.06 -35.17
C ASN A 253 14.36 -6.74 -33.67
N ALA A 254 15.40 -6.05 -33.18
CA ALA A 254 15.55 -5.74 -31.76
C ALA A 254 14.35 -4.95 -31.17
N ARG A 255 13.71 -4.07 -31.96
CA ARG A 255 12.55 -3.29 -31.50
C ARG A 255 11.32 -4.17 -31.32
N LEU A 256 11.04 -5.05 -32.28
CA LEU A 256 9.97 -6.04 -32.16
C LEU A 256 10.19 -6.93 -30.94
N ILE A 257 11.42 -7.43 -30.75
CA ILE A 257 11.78 -8.24 -29.59
C ILE A 257 11.47 -7.47 -28.31
N THR A 258 12.00 -6.25 -28.11
CA THR A 258 11.70 -5.43 -26.92
C THR A 258 10.21 -5.23 -26.70
N PHE A 259 9.44 -4.88 -27.75
CA PHE A 259 8.00 -4.68 -27.65
C PHE A 259 7.24 -5.95 -27.23
N LEU A 260 7.61 -7.12 -27.77
CA LEU A 260 7.01 -8.39 -27.39
C LEU A 260 7.45 -8.84 -25.99
N GLU A 261 8.70 -8.58 -25.58
CA GLU A 261 9.14 -8.78 -24.20
C GLU A 261 8.34 -7.91 -23.21
N ASP A 262 8.04 -6.67 -23.56
CA ASP A 262 7.26 -5.76 -22.71
C ASP A 262 5.77 -6.19 -22.63
N ILE A 263 5.19 -6.74 -23.71
CA ILE A 263 3.87 -7.42 -23.67
C ILE A 263 3.90 -8.60 -22.69
N LYS A 264 4.97 -9.40 -22.75
CA LYS A 264 5.16 -10.59 -21.92
C LYS A 264 5.33 -10.21 -20.44
N GLU A 265 6.17 -9.20 -20.15
CA GLU A 265 6.43 -8.72 -18.78
C GLU A 265 5.16 -8.15 -18.14
N LYS A 266 4.37 -7.36 -18.88
CA LYS A 266 3.11 -6.79 -18.37
C LYS A 266 2.02 -7.82 -18.12
N THR A 267 2.01 -8.97 -18.81
CA THR A 267 0.91 -9.96 -18.72
C THR A 267 1.27 -11.23 -17.94
N THR A 268 2.55 -11.55 -17.77
CA THR A 268 3.01 -12.72 -17.00
C THR A 268 4.15 -12.46 -16.01
N GLY A 269 4.73 -11.26 -15.98
CA GLY A 269 5.82 -10.90 -15.06
C GLY A 269 7.22 -11.37 -15.48
N ASP A 270 7.35 -11.99 -16.66
CA ASP A 270 8.62 -12.43 -17.24
C ASP A 270 8.84 -11.81 -18.62
N ARG A 271 10.09 -11.70 -19.10
CA ARG A 271 10.41 -11.16 -20.43
C ARG A 271 10.67 -12.25 -21.49
N LYS A 272 10.44 -13.54 -21.19
CA LYS A 272 10.92 -14.63 -22.05
C LYS A 272 9.92 -14.92 -23.19
N ILE A 273 10.19 -14.33 -24.35
CA ILE A 273 9.50 -14.65 -25.61
C ILE A 273 10.16 -15.82 -26.34
N VAL A 274 9.47 -16.38 -27.35
CA VAL A 274 10.11 -17.21 -28.37
C VAL A 274 10.59 -16.32 -29.51
N SER A 275 11.88 -16.35 -29.80
CA SER A 275 12.43 -15.87 -31.07
C SER A 275 12.69 -17.08 -31.96
N ALA A 276 12.06 -17.10 -33.14
CA ALA A 276 12.03 -18.23 -34.05
C ALA A 276 12.28 -17.78 -35.49
N THR A 277 12.96 -18.62 -36.27
CA THR A 277 13.17 -18.49 -37.70
C THR A 277 12.29 -19.51 -38.46
N PRO A 278 12.15 -19.39 -39.79
CA PRO A 278 11.54 -20.43 -40.62
C PRO A 278 12.10 -21.85 -40.39
N ASN A 279 13.37 -21.99 -40.00
CA ASN A 279 14.02 -23.30 -39.91
C ASN A 279 13.87 -23.99 -38.55
N ASP A 280 13.57 -23.25 -37.48
CA ASP A 280 13.53 -23.75 -36.10
C ASP A 280 12.23 -23.40 -35.34
N LEU A 281 11.27 -22.71 -35.96
CA LEU A 281 9.99 -22.32 -35.32
C LEU A 281 9.32 -23.42 -34.51
N VAL A 282 9.14 -24.60 -35.12
CA VAL A 282 8.45 -25.72 -34.45
C VAL A 282 9.30 -26.29 -33.30
N GLU A 283 10.63 -26.32 -33.46
CA GLU A 283 11.57 -26.72 -32.42
C GLU A 283 11.47 -25.81 -31.19
N LYS A 284 11.47 -24.49 -31.42
CA LYS A 284 11.37 -23.44 -30.40
C LYS A 284 10.01 -23.42 -29.72
N LEU A 285 8.92 -23.61 -30.47
CA LEU A 285 7.57 -23.68 -29.91
C LEU A 285 7.46 -24.80 -28.88
N GLY A 286 8.03 -25.98 -29.15
CA GLY A 286 7.97 -27.12 -28.22
C GLY A 286 8.54 -26.85 -26.82
N ASP A 287 9.40 -25.84 -26.66
CA ASP A 287 9.93 -25.46 -25.34
C ASP A 287 8.99 -24.52 -24.57
N PHE A 288 8.09 -23.84 -25.28
CA PHE A 288 7.30 -22.67 -24.84
C PHE A 288 5.82 -22.95 -24.56
N LEU A 289 5.26 -24.02 -25.13
CA LEU A 289 3.84 -24.30 -25.03
C LEU A 289 3.35 -24.40 -23.57
N PRO A 290 2.13 -23.90 -23.28
CA PRO A 290 1.49 -24.06 -21.98
C PRO A 290 1.11 -25.53 -21.78
N THR A 291 1.99 -26.28 -21.13
CA THR A 291 1.78 -27.67 -20.75
C THR A 291 0.80 -27.77 -19.59
N THR A 292 -0.21 -28.61 -19.72
CA THR A 292 -0.97 -29.08 -18.54
C THR A 292 -0.10 -30.02 -17.71
N SER A 293 -0.50 -30.22 -16.46
CA SER A 293 0.09 -31.20 -15.54
C SER A 293 0.02 -32.66 -16.01
N GLN A 294 -0.69 -32.95 -17.12
CA GLN A 294 -0.80 -34.27 -17.73
C GLN A 294 0.09 -34.42 -18.98
N HIS A 295 0.70 -33.36 -19.51
CA HIS A 295 1.52 -33.46 -20.72
C HIS A 295 2.96 -33.88 -20.42
N ILE A 296 3.43 -34.96 -21.05
CA ILE A 296 4.81 -35.45 -20.92
C ILE A 296 5.44 -35.62 -22.30
N GLN A 297 6.62 -35.03 -22.50
CA GLN A 297 7.47 -35.33 -23.66
C GLN A 297 8.34 -36.56 -23.35
N LEU A 298 8.13 -37.66 -24.07
CA LEU A 298 8.87 -38.91 -23.87
C LEU A 298 10.17 -38.96 -24.67
N TYR A 299 10.18 -38.35 -25.84
CA TYR A 299 11.29 -38.42 -26.78
C TYR A 299 11.35 -37.15 -27.62
N SER A 300 12.57 -36.69 -27.89
CA SER A 300 12.84 -35.56 -28.75
C SER A 300 14.18 -35.77 -29.44
N HIS A 301 14.22 -35.52 -30.75
CA HIS A 301 15.42 -35.45 -31.59
C HIS A 301 15.32 -34.12 -32.34
N LYS A 302 16.11 -33.12 -31.91
CA LYS A 302 16.01 -31.69 -32.28
C LYS A 302 17.37 -31.15 -32.76
N GLY A 303 17.35 -30.23 -33.72
CA GLY A 303 18.56 -29.56 -34.19
C GLY A 303 19.51 -30.45 -35.01
N GLN A 304 20.45 -29.82 -35.72
CA GLN A 304 21.18 -30.45 -36.84
C GLN A 304 21.93 -31.74 -36.46
N ASP A 305 22.62 -31.77 -35.32
CA ASP A 305 23.41 -32.94 -34.90
C ASP A 305 22.58 -34.09 -34.30
N SER A 306 21.34 -33.83 -33.87
CA SER A 306 20.47 -34.83 -33.22
C SER A 306 19.16 -35.13 -33.96
N ARG A 307 19.08 -34.76 -35.26
CA ARG A 307 17.95 -35.14 -36.12
C ARG A 307 17.72 -36.64 -36.13
N PHE A 308 16.45 -37.05 -36.16
CA PHE A 308 16.10 -38.46 -36.35
C PHE A 308 16.55 -38.98 -37.72
N ILE A 309 16.51 -38.12 -38.74
CA ILE A 309 17.07 -38.41 -40.07
C ILE A 309 18.06 -37.32 -40.42
N ARG A 310 19.34 -37.67 -40.51
CA ARG A 310 20.41 -36.76 -40.93
C ARG A 310 20.51 -36.67 -42.46
N PRO A 311 20.91 -35.53 -43.03
CA PRO A 311 21.02 -35.34 -44.49
C PRO A 311 21.90 -36.40 -45.18
N GLU A 312 23.00 -36.79 -44.55
CA GLU A 312 23.98 -37.76 -45.07
C GLU A 312 23.52 -39.23 -44.94
N GLU A 313 22.53 -39.51 -44.09
CA GLU A 313 22.01 -40.86 -43.85
C GLU A 313 20.75 -41.19 -44.69
N ALA A 314 20.41 -40.34 -45.64
CA ALA A 314 19.08 -40.27 -46.27
C ALA A 314 18.73 -41.39 -47.28
N LEU A 315 19.48 -42.49 -47.30
CA LEU A 315 19.26 -43.63 -48.21
C LEU A 315 18.51 -44.78 -47.49
N GLY A 316 17.30 -45.09 -47.96
CA GLY A 316 16.49 -46.21 -47.48
C GLY A 316 15.56 -45.87 -46.32
N ALA A 317 14.89 -46.88 -45.76
CA ALA A 317 13.95 -46.70 -44.65
C ALA A 317 14.68 -46.35 -43.34
N LYS A 318 14.12 -45.43 -42.55
CA LYS A 318 14.59 -45.12 -41.19
C LYS A 318 13.60 -45.59 -40.15
N GLU A 319 14.07 -46.31 -39.14
CA GLU A 319 13.24 -46.96 -38.13
C GLU A 319 13.67 -46.56 -36.71
N GLN A 320 12.72 -46.11 -35.88
CA GLN A 320 12.93 -45.79 -34.48
C GLN A 320 12.03 -46.65 -33.58
N LYS A 321 12.66 -47.49 -32.75
CA LYS A 321 11.97 -48.23 -31.70
C LYS A 321 11.81 -47.38 -30.44
N LEU A 322 10.63 -47.38 -29.85
CA LEU A 322 10.26 -46.60 -28.67
C LEU A 322 9.48 -47.49 -27.68
N ILE A 323 9.54 -47.18 -26.40
CA ILE A 323 8.77 -47.84 -25.35
C ILE A 323 7.89 -46.78 -24.71
N ILE A 324 6.58 -46.94 -24.82
CA ILE A 324 5.59 -45.99 -24.30
C ILE A 324 5.04 -46.56 -22.97
N PRO A 325 5.10 -45.80 -21.87
CA PRO A 325 4.78 -46.31 -20.54
C PRO A 325 3.27 -46.55 -20.34
N ASN A 326 2.93 -47.39 -19.37
CA ASN A 326 1.55 -47.74 -19.00
C ASN A 326 0.70 -46.58 -18.46
N ILE A 327 1.32 -45.46 -18.11
CA ILE A 327 0.63 -44.22 -17.70
C ILE A 327 0.18 -43.35 -18.88
N ALA A 328 0.54 -43.68 -20.12
CA ALA A 328 0.14 -42.87 -21.28
C ALA A 328 -1.29 -43.22 -21.74
N SER A 329 -2.19 -42.25 -21.73
CA SER A 329 -3.60 -42.37 -22.14
C SER A 329 -3.83 -41.88 -23.57
N GLU A 330 -3.02 -40.94 -24.05
CA GLU A 330 -2.99 -40.46 -25.43
C GLU A 330 -1.54 -40.30 -25.89
N LEU A 331 -1.25 -40.50 -27.18
CA LEU A 331 0.09 -40.44 -27.75
C LEU A 331 0.11 -39.65 -29.04
N ARG A 332 1.04 -38.71 -29.17
CA ARG A 332 1.32 -37.95 -30.39
C ARG A 332 2.74 -38.23 -30.88
N PHE A 333 2.84 -38.68 -32.11
CA PHE A 333 4.08 -38.61 -32.89
C PHE A 333 4.03 -37.36 -33.76
N PHE A 334 5.09 -36.56 -33.72
CA PHE A 334 5.20 -35.34 -34.50
C PHE A 334 6.55 -35.33 -35.23
N LEU A 335 6.52 -35.17 -36.56
CA LEU A 335 7.70 -35.20 -37.43
C LEU A 335 7.77 -33.91 -38.24
N SER A 336 8.75 -33.04 -38.00
CA SER A 336 8.96 -31.82 -38.81
C SER A 336 10.06 -32.01 -39.85
N TYR A 337 9.86 -31.43 -41.03
CA TYR A 337 10.72 -31.60 -42.20
C TYR A 337 11.28 -30.26 -42.71
N PRO A 338 12.12 -29.56 -41.93
CA PRO A 338 12.60 -28.22 -42.29
C PRO A 338 13.31 -28.17 -43.65
N GLY A 339 13.97 -29.27 -44.04
CA GLY A 339 14.68 -29.41 -45.32
C GLY A 339 13.87 -29.97 -46.49
N ALA A 340 12.55 -30.17 -46.38
CA ALA A 340 11.76 -30.76 -47.46
C ALA A 340 11.67 -29.87 -48.71
N ARG A 341 11.54 -30.52 -49.86
CA ARG A 341 11.24 -29.91 -51.17
C ARG A 341 9.83 -30.31 -51.61
N LYS A 342 9.32 -29.66 -52.66
CA LYS A 342 7.96 -29.90 -53.19
C LYS A 342 7.77 -31.31 -53.75
N ASP A 343 8.83 -31.86 -54.33
CA ASP A 343 8.91 -33.20 -54.95
C ASP A 343 9.14 -34.32 -53.94
N HIS A 344 9.45 -34.02 -52.68
CA HIS A 344 9.60 -35.03 -51.64
C HIS A 344 8.23 -35.59 -51.23
N ALA A 345 8.05 -36.90 -51.37
CA ALA A 345 6.94 -37.66 -50.82
C ALA A 345 7.46 -38.63 -49.76
N VAL A 346 6.79 -38.68 -48.60
CA VAL A 346 7.24 -39.47 -47.46
C VAL A 346 6.06 -40.27 -46.92
N ASN A 347 6.19 -41.60 -46.91
CA ASN A 347 5.29 -42.45 -46.13
C ASN A 347 5.87 -42.64 -44.72
N VAL A 348 5.03 -42.45 -43.70
CA VAL A 348 5.37 -42.73 -42.31
C VAL A 348 4.43 -43.82 -41.81
N GLU A 349 4.97 -44.91 -41.27
CA GLU A 349 4.26 -46.08 -40.76
C GLU A 349 4.52 -46.21 -39.25
N PHE A 350 3.47 -46.51 -38.49
CA PHE A 350 3.53 -46.64 -37.03
C PHE A 350 3.06 -48.03 -36.63
N PHE A 351 3.98 -48.84 -36.11
CA PHE A 351 3.67 -50.18 -35.63
C PHE A 351 3.68 -50.23 -34.10
N ARG A 352 2.75 -50.95 -33.50
CA ARG A 352 2.73 -51.31 -32.08
C ARG A 352 2.84 -52.82 -31.93
N ASP A 353 3.83 -53.27 -31.17
CA ASP A 353 4.11 -54.68 -30.89
C ASP A 353 4.14 -55.54 -32.19
N GLY A 354 4.69 -54.97 -33.27
CA GLY A 354 4.81 -55.58 -34.59
C GLY A 354 3.61 -55.42 -35.54
N LYS A 355 2.49 -54.84 -35.10
CA LYS A 355 1.28 -54.63 -35.92
C LYS A 355 1.18 -53.18 -36.38
N LEU A 356 0.90 -52.95 -37.67
CA LEU A 356 0.64 -51.61 -38.21
C LEU A 356 -0.63 -51.03 -37.58
N VAL A 357 -0.52 -49.85 -36.96
CA VAL A 357 -1.63 -49.11 -36.33
C VAL A 357 -2.05 -47.91 -37.19
N ALA A 358 -1.08 -47.21 -37.78
CA ALA A 358 -1.31 -46.02 -38.60
C ALA A 358 -0.28 -45.88 -39.72
N SER A 359 -0.65 -45.20 -40.80
CA SER A 359 0.26 -44.75 -41.86
C SER A 359 -0.18 -43.37 -42.37
N SER A 360 0.76 -42.53 -42.82
CA SER A 360 0.44 -41.22 -43.41
C SER A 360 -0.46 -41.30 -44.65
N HIS A 361 -0.44 -42.44 -45.36
CA HIS A 361 -1.29 -42.70 -46.53
C HIS A 361 -2.64 -43.34 -46.18
N SER A 362 -2.84 -43.78 -44.93
CA SER A 362 -4.11 -44.36 -44.50
C SER A 362 -5.08 -43.27 -44.03
N PRO A 363 -6.38 -43.37 -44.34
CA PRO A 363 -7.37 -42.43 -43.81
C PRO A 363 -7.41 -42.52 -42.28
N SER A 364 -7.63 -41.38 -41.63
CA SER A 364 -7.80 -41.31 -40.18
C SER A 364 -9.02 -42.14 -39.74
N SER A 365 -8.91 -42.74 -38.55
CA SER A 365 -9.96 -43.57 -37.94
C SER A 365 -10.31 -43.04 -36.55
N ASN A 366 -11.39 -43.54 -35.96
CA ASN A 366 -11.80 -43.18 -34.59
C ASN A 366 -10.74 -43.53 -33.51
N ALA A 367 -9.70 -44.29 -33.85
CA ALA A 367 -8.57 -44.59 -32.96
C ALA A 367 -7.33 -43.72 -33.23
N CYS A 368 -7.21 -43.15 -34.44
CA CYS A 368 -6.00 -42.49 -34.91
C CYS A 368 -6.29 -41.32 -35.85
N ILE A 369 -5.89 -40.12 -35.46
CA ILE A 369 -5.89 -38.92 -36.31
C ILE A 369 -4.52 -38.78 -36.98
N VAL A 370 -4.51 -38.54 -38.29
CA VAL A 370 -3.31 -38.33 -39.11
C VAL A 370 -3.47 -37.00 -39.83
N ASN A 371 -2.57 -36.06 -39.52
CA ASN A 371 -2.52 -34.74 -40.12
C ASN A 371 -1.22 -34.56 -40.91
N GLU A 372 -1.35 -34.08 -42.14
CA GLU A 372 -0.24 -33.65 -42.99
C GLU A 372 -0.39 -32.15 -43.24
N PHE A 373 0.67 -31.40 -42.94
CA PHE A 373 0.75 -29.96 -43.21
C PHE A 373 1.84 -29.69 -44.24
N ARG A 374 1.50 -28.87 -45.25
CA ARG A 374 2.43 -28.45 -46.30
C ARG A 374 2.68 -26.95 -46.24
N ARG A 375 3.87 -26.55 -46.67
CA ARG A 375 4.25 -25.15 -46.88
C ARG A 375 3.59 -24.62 -48.16
N ARG A 376 3.58 -23.30 -48.34
CA ARG A 376 3.06 -22.62 -49.54
C ARG A 376 3.65 -23.12 -50.87
N ASP A 377 4.91 -23.55 -50.89
CA ASP A 377 5.55 -24.11 -52.09
C ASP A 377 5.04 -25.52 -52.45
N GLY A 378 4.36 -26.20 -51.51
CA GLY A 378 3.86 -27.58 -51.61
C GLY A 378 4.79 -28.61 -50.97
N ALA A 379 5.93 -28.20 -50.41
CA ALA A 379 6.80 -29.08 -49.63
C ALA A 379 6.13 -29.47 -48.31
N LEU A 380 6.46 -30.66 -47.81
CA LEU A 380 6.00 -31.16 -46.52
C LEU A 380 6.57 -30.29 -45.38
N ALA A 381 5.71 -29.81 -44.47
CA ALA A 381 6.14 -29.06 -43.29
C ALA A 381 6.24 -29.98 -42.07
N PHE A 382 5.17 -30.70 -41.75
CA PHE A 382 5.17 -31.76 -40.73
C PHE A 382 4.09 -32.83 -40.96
N HIS A 383 4.32 -33.99 -40.35
CA HIS A 383 3.31 -35.00 -40.07
C HIS A 383 3.01 -35.03 -38.57
N SER A 384 1.74 -35.20 -38.22
CA SER A 384 1.32 -35.44 -36.84
C SER A 384 0.34 -36.59 -36.78
N VAL A 385 0.60 -37.54 -35.88
CA VAL A 385 -0.21 -38.74 -35.69
C VAL A 385 -0.57 -38.89 -34.22
N ARG A 386 -1.86 -38.75 -33.92
CA ARG A 386 -2.43 -38.87 -32.57
C ARG A 386 -3.20 -40.18 -32.41
N ILE A 387 -2.84 -40.97 -31.40
CA ILE A 387 -3.49 -42.23 -31.02
C ILE A 387 -4.37 -41.95 -29.81
N LEU A 388 -5.69 -41.99 -30.01
CA LEU A 388 -6.67 -41.48 -29.05
C LEU A 388 -7.15 -42.51 -28.01
N GLN A 389 -6.93 -43.81 -28.26
CA GLN A 389 -7.44 -44.88 -27.42
C GLN A 389 -6.38 -45.32 -26.41
N ALA A 390 -6.61 -45.07 -25.11
CA ALA A 390 -5.66 -45.43 -24.05
C ALA A 390 -5.21 -46.90 -24.05
N GLN A 391 -6.11 -47.85 -24.37
CA GLN A 391 -5.74 -49.28 -24.50
C GLN A 391 -4.78 -49.56 -25.67
N GLN A 392 -4.71 -48.65 -26.64
CA GLN A 392 -3.81 -48.71 -27.78
C GLN A 392 -2.47 -48.01 -27.57
N VAL A 393 -2.29 -47.23 -26.49
CA VAL A 393 -1.13 -46.34 -26.33
C VAL A 393 0.11 -47.02 -25.71
N PRO A 394 0.06 -47.67 -24.53
CA PRO A 394 1.25 -48.29 -23.94
C PRO A 394 1.82 -49.44 -24.76
N GLY A 395 3.13 -49.67 -24.72
CA GLY A 395 3.77 -50.82 -25.37
C GLY A 395 4.98 -50.45 -26.22
N THR A 396 5.42 -51.37 -27.07
CA THR A 396 6.58 -51.17 -27.94
C THR A 396 6.15 -50.59 -29.27
N TRP A 397 6.60 -49.39 -29.59
CA TRP A 397 6.33 -48.73 -30.86
C TRP A 397 7.53 -48.77 -31.80
N LEU A 398 7.26 -48.81 -33.10
CA LEU A 398 8.23 -48.65 -34.18
C LEU A 398 7.69 -47.59 -35.14
N VAL A 399 8.39 -46.46 -35.22
CA VAL A 399 8.14 -45.43 -36.24
C VAL A 399 9.04 -45.71 -37.42
N LYS A 400 8.47 -45.87 -38.61
CA LYS A 400 9.21 -46.14 -39.84
C LYS A 400 8.92 -45.05 -40.86
N VAL A 401 9.96 -44.42 -41.38
CA VAL A 401 9.89 -43.37 -42.39
C VAL A 401 10.53 -43.88 -43.67
N THR A 402 9.79 -43.80 -44.78
CA THR A 402 10.23 -44.25 -46.10
C THR A 402 10.01 -43.16 -47.13
N ASP A 403 11.03 -42.91 -47.94
CA ASP A 403 10.92 -42.05 -49.12
C ASP A 403 10.04 -42.75 -50.17
N THR A 404 9.02 -42.05 -50.65
CA THR A 404 8.11 -42.51 -51.71
C THR A 404 8.15 -41.59 -52.92
N SER A 405 9.15 -40.71 -53.00
CA SER A 405 9.34 -39.78 -54.12
C SER A 405 9.56 -40.54 -55.44
N PRO A 406 8.93 -40.11 -56.55
CA PRO A 406 9.10 -40.77 -57.85
C PRO A 406 10.59 -40.73 -58.27
N SER A 407 11.08 -41.90 -58.71
CA SER A 407 12.50 -42.25 -58.83
C SER A 407 13.41 -41.16 -59.43
N GLY A 408 14.15 -40.46 -58.55
CA GLY A 408 15.17 -39.48 -58.94
C GLY A 408 15.69 -38.63 -57.77
N SER A 409 14.80 -38.21 -56.87
CA SER A 409 15.11 -37.42 -55.66
C SER A 409 15.41 -38.33 -54.45
N ALA A 410 16.38 -39.24 -54.59
CA ALA A 410 16.60 -40.40 -53.71
C ALA A 410 17.15 -40.11 -52.28
N HIS A 411 16.67 -39.06 -51.62
CA HIS A 411 17.09 -38.66 -50.27
C HIS A 411 15.90 -38.25 -49.40
N LEU A 412 15.66 -39.05 -48.36
CA LEU A 412 14.77 -38.67 -47.26
C LEU A 412 15.06 -37.24 -46.76
N PRO A 413 14.04 -36.37 -46.63
CA PRO A 413 14.23 -35.06 -46.00
C PRO A 413 14.73 -35.23 -44.56
N ALA A 414 15.68 -34.39 -44.17
CA ALA A 414 16.14 -34.34 -42.79
C ALA A 414 14.97 -33.96 -41.86
N THR A 415 14.77 -34.76 -40.81
CA THR A 415 13.53 -34.80 -40.02
C THR A 415 13.83 -34.81 -38.53
N ASP A 416 13.11 -33.99 -37.77
CA ASP A 416 13.09 -33.99 -36.31
C ASP A 416 11.90 -34.85 -35.82
N LEU A 417 12.07 -35.63 -34.74
CA LEU A 417 11.02 -36.47 -34.17
C LEU A 417 10.75 -36.07 -32.73
N ILE A 418 9.50 -35.67 -32.46
CA ILE A 418 8.97 -35.40 -31.13
C ILE A 418 7.90 -36.45 -30.82
N VAL A 419 7.94 -37.02 -29.61
CA VAL A 419 6.95 -37.95 -29.11
C VAL A 419 6.47 -37.49 -27.75
N ASP A 420 5.21 -37.09 -27.72
CA ASP A 420 4.53 -36.53 -26.56
C ASP A 420 3.36 -37.44 -26.16
N VAL A 421 3.02 -37.48 -24.88
CA VAL A 421 1.84 -38.19 -24.36
C VAL A 421 1.01 -37.33 -23.44
N ARG A 422 -0.30 -37.59 -23.44
CA ARG A 422 -1.14 -37.33 -22.27
C ARG A 422 -0.92 -38.47 -21.29
N ALA A 423 -0.44 -38.16 -20.10
CA ALA A 423 -0.33 -39.12 -19.03
C ALA A 423 -1.55 -39.07 -18.12
N SER A 424 -1.95 -40.24 -17.61
CA SER A 424 -2.84 -40.41 -16.46
C SER A 424 -2.13 -40.11 -15.13
N ALA A 425 -0.98 -39.45 -15.18
CA ALA A 425 -0.20 -39.01 -14.03
C ALA A 425 -0.43 -37.52 -13.76
N ALA A 426 -0.67 -37.17 -12.49
CA ALA A 426 -0.86 -35.80 -12.05
C ALA A 426 -0.04 -35.52 -10.77
N PRO A 427 0.55 -34.32 -10.63
CA PRO A 427 1.22 -33.90 -9.42
C PRO A 427 0.19 -33.46 -8.37
N GLU A 428 0.14 -34.18 -7.26
CA GLU A 428 -0.61 -33.79 -6.07
C GLU A 428 0.29 -32.83 -5.26
N ILE A 429 -0.04 -31.53 -5.28
CA ILE A 429 0.69 -30.51 -4.54
C ILE A 429 -0.16 -30.07 -3.35
N THR A 430 0.36 -30.35 -2.16
CA THR A 430 -0.25 -29.98 -0.88
C THR A 430 0.66 -28.97 -0.18
N VAL A 431 0.05 -27.97 0.45
CA VAL A 431 0.77 -26.95 1.21
C VAL A 431 0.30 -27.06 2.65
N GLU A 432 1.19 -27.52 3.52
CA GLU A 432 0.97 -27.65 4.95
C GLU A 432 1.41 -26.37 5.65
N THR A 433 0.53 -25.79 6.46
CA THR A 433 0.82 -24.63 7.32
C THR A 433 0.25 -24.89 8.72
N GLN A 434 0.63 -24.11 9.72
CA GLN A 434 0.14 -24.28 11.10
C GLN A 434 -1.33 -23.86 11.23
N SER A 435 -1.74 -22.84 10.48
CA SER A 435 -3.11 -22.32 10.45
C SER A 435 -4.05 -23.06 9.50
N GLY A 436 -3.54 -23.92 8.61
CA GLY A 436 -4.29 -24.54 7.52
C GLY A 436 -4.62 -23.60 6.36
N GLN A 437 -4.21 -22.32 6.44
CA GLN A 437 -4.24 -21.36 5.34
C GLN A 437 -2.81 -20.90 5.04
N LEU A 438 -2.52 -20.55 3.79
CA LEU A 438 -1.20 -20.08 3.41
C LEU A 438 -1.10 -18.58 3.72
N ASN A 439 -0.54 -18.23 4.88
CA ASN A 439 -0.35 -16.83 5.29
C ASN A 439 1.05 -16.32 4.98
N ALA A 440 1.15 -15.02 4.70
CA ALA A 440 2.42 -14.35 4.56
C ALA A 440 3.25 -14.42 5.87
N GLU A 441 4.55 -14.67 5.73
CA GLU A 441 5.52 -14.86 6.81
C GLU A 441 5.21 -16.05 7.78
N GLU A 442 4.21 -16.89 7.49
CA GLU A 442 3.93 -18.12 8.27
C GLU A 442 4.76 -19.29 7.74
N PRO A 443 5.44 -20.08 8.60
CA PRO A 443 6.17 -21.26 8.16
C PRO A 443 5.28 -22.22 7.37
N ALA A 444 5.73 -22.62 6.19
CA ALA A 444 4.96 -23.47 5.27
C ALA A 444 5.83 -24.62 4.73
N THR A 445 5.20 -25.78 4.51
CA THR A 445 5.83 -26.94 3.90
C THR A 445 5.06 -27.31 2.64
N VAL A 446 5.69 -27.21 1.48
CA VAL A 446 5.12 -27.63 0.19
C VAL A 446 5.54 -29.07 -0.07
N ARG A 447 4.58 -30.00 -0.08
CA ARG A 447 4.78 -31.38 -0.50
C ARG A 447 4.24 -31.61 -1.90
N CYS A 448 5.06 -32.17 -2.76
CA CYS A 448 4.68 -32.63 -4.09
C CYS A 448 4.79 -34.17 -4.15
N LYS A 449 3.69 -34.82 -4.50
CA LYS A 449 3.63 -36.24 -4.84
C LYS A 449 3.24 -36.37 -6.31
N LEU A 450 3.59 -37.47 -6.96
CA LEU A 450 3.18 -37.75 -8.34
C LEU A 450 2.32 -39.02 -8.37
N LEU A 451 1.03 -38.87 -8.66
CA LEU A 451 0.06 -39.98 -8.68
C LEU A 451 -0.20 -40.39 -10.13
N GLY A 452 0.24 -41.60 -10.51
CA GLY A 452 -0.06 -42.23 -11.79
C GLY A 452 -1.28 -43.14 -11.70
N HIS A 453 -2.33 -42.88 -12.47
CA HIS A 453 -3.49 -43.75 -12.53
C HIS A 453 -3.24 -44.91 -13.52
N SER A 454 -3.10 -46.11 -12.98
CA SER A 454 -3.02 -47.35 -13.74
C SER A 454 -4.39 -48.04 -13.82
N ALA A 455 -4.53 -49.06 -14.67
CA ALA A 455 -5.72 -49.93 -14.68
C ALA A 455 -5.95 -50.65 -13.32
N SER A 456 -4.91 -50.74 -12.47
CA SER A 456 -4.95 -51.26 -11.10
C SER A 456 -5.22 -50.20 -10.03
N GLY A 457 -5.48 -48.94 -10.40
CA GLY A 457 -5.70 -47.81 -9.50
C GLY A 457 -4.55 -46.79 -9.44
N PRO A 458 -4.66 -45.77 -8.57
CA PRO A 458 -3.63 -44.77 -8.37
C PRO A 458 -2.38 -45.37 -7.72
N GLN A 459 -1.22 -45.09 -8.31
CA GLN A 459 0.10 -45.53 -7.85
C GLN A 459 1.00 -44.30 -7.66
N LEU A 460 1.72 -44.23 -6.53
CA LEU A 460 2.75 -43.22 -6.32
C LEU A 460 3.94 -43.50 -7.24
N LEU A 461 4.31 -42.53 -8.08
CA LEU A 461 5.44 -42.61 -9.00
C LEU A 461 6.70 -42.04 -8.34
N PRO A 462 7.87 -42.70 -8.46
CA PRO A 462 9.10 -42.27 -7.82
C PRO A 462 9.66 -41.00 -8.48
N ILE A 463 9.54 -39.87 -7.76
CA ILE A 463 10.20 -38.61 -8.11
C ILE A 463 11.72 -38.77 -7.95
N LEU A 464 12.47 -38.36 -8.97
CA LEU A 464 13.94 -38.38 -9.03
C LEU A 464 14.55 -36.99 -8.83
N GLU A 465 13.87 -35.94 -9.31
CA GLU A 465 14.32 -34.55 -9.26
C GLU A 465 13.09 -33.63 -9.33
N ILE A 466 13.18 -32.43 -8.75
CA ILE A 466 12.21 -31.36 -8.99
C ILE A 466 12.95 -30.02 -9.06
N ASP A 467 12.66 -29.21 -10.07
CA ASP A 467 13.09 -27.81 -10.17
C ASP A 467 11.85 -26.93 -10.25
N ALA A 468 11.59 -26.16 -9.21
CA ALA A 468 10.41 -25.32 -9.09
C ALA A 468 10.74 -23.93 -8.53
N PHE A 469 9.94 -22.96 -8.93
CA PHE A 469 10.10 -21.55 -8.62
C PHE A 469 8.73 -20.92 -8.35
N LEU A 470 8.72 -19.88 -7.52
CA LEU A 470 7.53 -19.11 -7.18
C LEU A 470 7.50 -17.85 -8.03
N VAL A 471 6.47 -17.65 -8.86
CA VAL A 471 6.24 -16.41 -9.61
C VAL A 471 5.11 -15.64 -8.96
N GLY A 472 5.33 -14.38 -8.58
CA GLY A 472 4.26 -13.54 -8.05
C GLY A 472 3.62 -12.66 -9.13
N ARG A 473 2.28 -12.48 -9.07
CA ARG A 473 1.53 -11.71 -10.09
C ARG A 473 1.81 -10.21 -10.15
N ASN A 474 2.52 -9.63 -9.17
CA ASN A 474 2.88 -8.21 -9.17
C ASN A 474 4.41 -8.06 -9.34
N PRO A 475 4.91 -7.88 -10.58
CA PRO A 475 6.35 -7.81 -10.84
C PRO A 475 7.04 -6.61 -10.16
N GLU A 476 6.33 -5.51 -9.90
CA GLU A 476 6.91 -4.35 -9.21
C GLU A 476 7.17 -4.61 -7.72
N LYS A 477 6.28 -5.35 -7.04
CA LYS A 477 6.46 -5.74 -5.62
C LYS A 477 7.38 -6.94 -5.43
N ILE A 478 7.52 -7.78 -6.46
CA ILE A 478 8.06 -9.15 -6.35
C ILE A 478 9.38 -9.31 -7.13
N ARG A 479 9.94 -8.24 -7.68
CA ARG A 479 11.24 -8.22 -8.40
C ARG A 479 12.44 -8.83 -7.63
N ASN A 480 12.33 -8.99 -6.31
CA ASN A 480 13.33 -9.62 -5.45
C ASN A 480 13.05 -11.09 -5.08
N ILE A 481 11.88 -11.67 -5.41
CA ILE A 481 11.52 -13.06 -5.07
C ILE A 481 11.55 -13.95 -6.32
N ASN A 482 12.69 -13.97 -7.00
CA ASN A 482 13.06 -15.08 -7.90
C ASN A 482 13.95 -16.08 -7.15
N GLU A 483 13.57 -16.37 -5.91
CA GLU A 483 14.15 -17.46 -5.15
C GLU A 483 13.65 -18.78 -5.75
N LYS A 484 14.50 -19.40 -6.59
CA LYS A 484 14.35 -20.82 -6.90
C LYS A 484 14.18 -21.58 -5.58
N ILE A 485 13.20 -22.47 -5.52
CA ILE A 485 12.98 -23.33 -4.36
C ILE A 485 13.99 -24.47 -4.46
N ARG A 486 15.28 -24.15 -4.27
CA ARG A 486 16.42 -25.07 -4.51
C ARG A 486 16.51 -26.21 -3.50
N ASN A 487 15.68 -26.18 -2.45
CA ASN A 487 15.79 -27.03 -1.28
C ASN A 487 14.64 -28.05 -1.19
N PHE A 488 14.11 -28.51 -2.33
CA PHE A 488 13.26 -29.70 -2.34
C PHE A 488 14.09 -30.94 -1.96
N THR A 489 13.77 -31.54 -0.82
CA THR A 489 14.34 -32.83 -0.39
C THR A 489 13.39 -33.94 -0.82
N ILE A 490 13.92 -34.98 -1.46
CA ILE A 490 13.13 -36.14 -1.89
C ILE A 490 13.16 -37.20 -0.78
N GLN A 491 11.99 -37.56 -0.26
CA GLN A 491 11.78 -38.59 0.77
C GLN A 491 10.55 -39.42 0.39
N ASP A 492 10.67 -40.75 0.41
CA ASP A 492 9.56 -41.71 0.17
C ASP A 492 8.72 -41.41 -1.09
N SER A 493 9.40 -41.08 -2.21
CA SER A 493 8.79 -40.66 -3.49
C SER A 493 7.98 -39.36 -3.46
N GLN A 494 8.15 -38.54 -2.43
CA GLN A 494 7.61 -37.19 -2.31
C GLN A 494 8.75 -36.18 -2.34
N ALA A 495 8.54 -35.02 -2.93
CA ALA A 495 9.45 -33.89 -2.82
C ALA A 495 8.89 -32.87 -1.83
N ILE A 496 9.70 -32.49 -0.84
CA ILE A 496 9.31 -31.62 0.28
C ILE A 496 10.19 -30.37 0.27
N ALA A 497 9.59 -29.19 0.21
CA ALA A 497 10.29 -27.92 0.42
C ALA A 497 9.73 -27.21 1.65
N GLU A 498 10.62 -26.76 2.54
CA GLU A 498 10.29 -26.02 3.75
C GLU A 498 10.60 -24.53 3.57
N PHE A 499 9.65 -23.69 3.96
CA PHE A 499 9.75 -22.23 3.98
C PHE A 499 9.72 -21.79 5.45
N PRO A 500 10.85 -21.81 6.18
CA PRO A 500 10.87 -21.59 7.63
C PRO A 500 10.45 -20.18 8.03
N ASP A 501 10.70 -19.18 7.17
CA ASP A 501 10.28 -17.79 7.35
C ASP A 501 8.97 -17.46 6.60
N GLY A 502 8.32 -18.47 6.00
CA GLY A 502 7.13 -18.32 5.16
C GLY A 502 7.36 -17.61 3.82
N ILE A 503 6.27 -17.24 3.16
CA ILE A 503 6.31 -16.42 1.93
C ILE A 503 6.21 -14.95 2.34
N SER A 504 7.21 -14.14 2.00
CA SER A 504 7.44 -12.81 2.61
C SER A 504 6.41 -11.72 2.28
N GLN A 505 5.48 -11.94 1.35
CA GLN A 505 4.40 -10.99 1.06
C GLN A 505 3.09 -11.74 0.79
N SER A 506 1.97 -11.08 1.05
CA SER A 506 0.64 -11.57 0.68
C SER A 506 0.33 -11.32 -0.79
N GLY A 507 -0.34 -12.25 -1.45
CA GLY A 507 -0.85 -12.10 -2.80
C GLY A 507 -0.99 -13.42 -3.55
N TYR A 508 -1.30 -13.32 -4.84
CA TYR A 508 -1.37 -14.46 -5.73
C TYR A 508 0.00 -14.82 -6.28
N TYR A 509 0.42 -16.05 -5.99
CA TYR A 509 1.62 -16.66 -6.50
C TYR A 509 1.29 -17.87 -7.39
N GLU A 510 2.25 -18.22 -8.23
CA GLU A 510 2.20 -19.37 -9.11
C GLU A 510 3.46 -20.18 -8.88
N LEU A 511 3.29 -21.36 -8.28
CA LEU A 511 4.35 -22.34 -8.15
C LEU A 511 4.45 -23.08 -9.49
N SER A 512 5.49 -22.77 -10.27
CA SER A 512 5.75 -23.38 -11.57
C SER A 512 6.99 -24.27 -11.47
N GLY A 513 7.00 -25.43 -12.12
CA GLY A 513 8.13 -26.33 -12.03
C GLY A 513 8.15 -27.51 -12.99
N ARG A 514 9.17 -28.35 -12.80
CA ARG A 514 9.42 -29.59 -13.54
C ARG A 514 9.71 -30.70 -12.54
N ILE A 515 9.05 -31.85 -12.71
CA ILE A 515 9.25 -33.07 -11.92
C ILE A 515 9.87 -34.09 -12.86
N THR A 516 11.07 -34.56 -12.54
CA THR A 516 11.69 -35.73 -13.20
C THR A 516 11.35 -36.97 -12.39
N PHE A 517 10.87 -38.04 -13.03
CA PHE A 517 10.44 -39.27 -12.36
C PHE A 517 10.76 -40.53 -13.18
N ALA A 518 10.70 -41.71 -12.55
CA ALA A 518 10.89 -43.00 -13.22
C ALA A 518 9.58 -43.79 -13.39
N THR A 519 9.45 -44.51 -14.50
CA THR A 519 8.40 -45.52 -14.72
C THR A 519 8.97 -46.93 -14.72
N VAL A 520 8.21 -47.90 -14.21
CA VAL A 520 8.56 -49.32 -14.21
C VAL A 520 7.75 -50.04 -15.31
N PRO A 521 8.36 -50.83 -16.22
CA PRO A 521 9.80 -51.10 -16.39
C PRO A 521 10.53 -49.99 -17.19
N PRO A 522 11.85 -49.85 -17.03
CA PRO A 522 12.55 -48.60 -17.34
C PRO A 522 13.11 -48.50 -18.76
N SER A 523 13.36 -47.25 -19.20
CA SER A 523 14.45 -46.96 -20.14
C SER A 523 15.01 -45.55 -20.02
N ARG A 524 14.18 -44.54 -19.68
CA ARG A 524 14.60 -43.13 -19.47
C ARG A 524 13.80 -42.47 -18.36
N PRO A 525 14.37 -41.50 -17.61
CA PRO A 525 13.61 -40.62 -16.74
C PRO A 525 12.65 -39.76 -17.59
N LEU A 526 11.45 -39.52 -17.07
CA LEU A 526 10.42 -38.69 -17.72
C LEU A 526 10.31 -37.35 -17.00
N THR A 527 9.97 -36.29 -17.73
CA THR A 527 9.80 -34.94 -17.16
C THR A 527 8.39 -34.42 -17.38
N LEU A 528 7.72 -34.11 -16.28
CA LEU A 528 6.37 -33.52 -16.24
C LEU A 528 6.49 -32.06 -15.78
N ARG A 529 5.85 -31.15 -16.50
CA ARG A 529 5.75 -29.74 -16.10
C ARG A 529 4.48 -29.52 -15.29
N PHE A 530 4.52 -28.62 -14.32
CA PHE A 530 3.35 -28.29 -13.51
C PHE A 530 3.32 -26.80 -13.16
N GLU A 531 2.10 -26.31 -12.93
CA GLU A 531 1.83 -24.97 -12.43
C GLU A 531 0.71 -25.09 -11.40
N LYS A 532 0.85 -24.43 -10.24
CA LYS A 532 -0.14 -24.43 -9.16
C LYS A 532 -0.29 -23.02 -8.63
N GLN A 533 -1.51 -22.48 -8.68
CA GLN A 533 -1.80 -21.19 -8.06
C GLN A 533 -1.86 -21.35 -6.53
N LEU A 534 -1.23 -20.40 -5.84
CA LEU A 534 -1.18 -20.29 -4.39
C LEU A 534 -1.72 -18.91 -4.01
N ASP A 535 -2.75 -18.87 -3.17
CA ASP A 535 -3.29 -17.63 -2.61
C ASP A 535 -2.68 -17.42 -1.22
N VAL A 536 -1.73 -16.49 -1.12
CA VAL A 536 -1.04 -16.18 0.13
C VAL A 536 -1.78 -15.04 0.82
N GLN A 537 -2.57 -15.38 1.83
CA GLN A 537 -3.32 -14.41 2.62
C GLN A 537 -2.37 -13.48 3.39
N PRO A 538 -2.77 -12.22 3.67
CA PRO A 538 -2.05 -11.40 4.65
C PRO A 538 -2.06 -12.11 6.00
N GLY A 539 -0.86 -12.41 6.51
CA GLY A 539 -0.73 -12.96 7.86
C GLY A 539 -1.38 -12.05 8.90
N PRO A 540 -1.85 -12.61 10.03
CA PRO A 540 -2.50 -11.84 11.08
C PRO A 540 -1.59 -10.67 11.48
N PRO A 541 -2.14 -9.45 11.65
CA PRO A 541 -1.35 -8.27 11.92
C PRO A 541 -0.58 -8.46 13.22
N VAL A 542 0.74 -8.65 13.09
CA VAL A 542 1.64 -8.81 14.22
C VAL A 542 1.82 -7.45 14.86
N ASN A 543 1.35 -7.29 16.09
CA ASN A 543 1.42 -6.01 16.78
C ASN A 543 2.67 -5.98 17.66
N ALA A 544 3.45 -4.92 17.54
CA ALA A 544 4.41 -4.51 18.55
C ALA A 544 4.08 -3.09 18.97
N TRP A 545 4.15 -2.82 20.27
CA TRP A 545 3.77 -1.53 20.84
C TRP A 545 4.75 -1.08 21.92
N LEU A 546 4.59 0.17 22.36
CA LEU A 546 5.36 0.77 23.43
C LEU A 546 4.53 0.68 24.71
N GLY A 547 4.97 -0.15 25.65
CA GLY A 547 4.35 -0.36 26.94
C GLY A 547 5.00 0.47 28.04
N LYS A 548 4.28 0.64 29.15
CA LYS A 548 4.80 1.25 30.38
C LYS A 548 5.26 0.16 31.33
N ARG A 549 6.56 0.14 31.62
CA ARG A 549 7.26 -0.97 32.27
C ARG A 549 6.53 -1.53 33.49
N GLY A 550 6.12 -2.79 33.42
CA GLY A 550 5.42 -3.50 34.50
C GLY A 550 3.92 -3.21 34.62
N THR A 551 3.32 -2.52 33.65
CA THR A 551 1.86 -2.29 33.58
C THR A 551 1.20 -3.43 32.80
N PRO A 552 0.17 -4.13 33.32
CA PRO A 552 -0.50 -5.21 32.59
C PRO A 552 -1.02 -4.79 31.20
N GLN A 553 -0.82 -5.63 30.19
CA GLN A 553 -1.22 -5.38 28.80
C GLN A 553 -2.70 -4.97 28.62
N SER A 554 -3.59 -5.52 29.45
CA SER A 554 -5.02 -5.19 29.45
C SER A 554 -5.34 -3.76 29.86
N LEU A 555 -4.46 -3.12 30.65
CA LEU A 555 -4.58 -1.72 31.06
C LEU A 555 -3.90 -0.79 30.05
N GLN A 556 -2.72 -1.17 29.53
CA GLN A 556 -2.03 -0.39 28.50
C GLN A 556 -2.91 -0.17 27.25
N ARG A 557 -3.61 -1.21 26.79
CA ARG A 557 -4.52 -1.15 25.61
C ARG A 557 -5.76 -0.27 25.81
N ALA A 558 -6.02 0.23 27.03
CA ALA A 558 -7.13 1.13 27.33
C ALA A 558 -6.71 2.62 27.41
N GLU A 559 -5.41 2.91 27.49
CA GLU A 559 -4.86 4.27 27.61
C GLU A 559 -4.25 4.72 26.27
N ASP A 560 -5.10 4.98 25.27
CA ASP A 560 -4.70 5.53 23.96
C ASP A 560 -5.21 6.99 23.85
N PRO A 561 -4.34 8.01 23.69
CA PRO A 561 -2.88 7.94 23.50
C PRO A 561 -2.11 7.64 24.79
N LEU A 562 -1.08 6.81 24.67
CA LEU A 562 -0.21 6.44 25.78
C LEU A 562 0.83 7.54 26.02
N ILE A 563 0.79 8.17 27.21
CA ILE A 563 1.57 9.36 27.55
C ILE A 563 2.65 9.05 28.60
N PHE A 564 3.92 9.16 28.20
CA PHE A 564 5.07 9.05 29.09
C PHE A 564 5.48 10.44 29.63
N THR A 565 5.12 10.74 30.89
CA THR A 565 5.57 11.97 31.55
C THR A 565 6.97 11.77 32.16
N LEU A 566 7.96 12.47 31.62
CA LEU A 566 9.31 12.50 32.17
C LEU A 566 9.39 13.35 33.45
N PRO A 567 10.34 13.05 34.37
CA PRO A 567 10.65 13.94 35.48
C PRO A 567 11.00 15.35 34.96
N ALA A 568 10.46 16.38 35.61
CA ALA A 568 10.69 17.76 35.20
C ALA A 568 12.19 18.11 35.29
N LEU A 569 12.76 18.54 34.16
CA LEU A 569 14.12 19.04 34.07
C LEU A 569 14.15 20.48 34.55
N GLY A 570 14.72 20.70 35.73
CA GLY A 570 15.10 22.04 36.20
C GLY A 570 16.14 22.00 37.32
N GLU A 571 15.95 21.14 38.32
CA GLU A 571 16.90 20.98 39.43
C GLU A 571 17.98 19.90 39.17
N LYS A 572 17.79 19.08 38.12
CA LYS A 572 18.74 18.08 37.63
C LYS A 572 19.07 18.37 36.17
N PHE A 573 20.36 18.32 35.81
CA PHE A 573 20.84 18.63 34.46
C PHE A 573 20.76 17.45 33.48
N SER A 574 20.41 16.27 33.98
CA SER A 574 20.05 15.09 33.19
C SER A 574 18.91 14.35 33.88
N THR A 575 18.09 13.67 33.09
CA THR A 575 17.12 12.69 33.60
C THR A 575 17.18 11.43 32.74
N VAL A 576 17.09 10.28 33.40
CA VAL A 576 16.98 8.96 32.78
C VAL A 576 15.59 8.42 33.08
N PHE A 577 14.94 7.86 32.06
CA PHE A 577 13.64 7.21 32.18
C PHE A 577 13.74 5.80 31.58
N ASP A 578 13.58 4.79 32.43
CA ASP A 578 13.64 3.36 32.11
C ASP A 578 12.25 2.69 32.18
N GLY A 579 11.20 3.52 32.09
CA GLY A 579 9.79 3.15 32.22
C GLY A 579 9.09 2.79 30.91
N VAL A 580 9.80 2.70 29.79
CA VAL A 580 9.27 2.24 28.50
C VAL A 580 9.78 0.84 28.20
N GLU A 581 8.91 -0.05 27.76
CA GLU A 581 9.28 -1.36 27.20
C GLU A 581 8.66 -1.56 25.83
N VAL A 582 9.35 -2.31 24.96
CA VAL A 582 8.76 -2.77 23.69
C VAL A 582 8.20 -4.16 23.90
N GLU A 583 6.92 -4.31 23.59
CA GLU A 583 6.15 -5.55 23.73
C GLU A 583 5.61 -6.02 22.38
N THR A 584 5.17 -7.27 22.30
CA THR A 584 4.51 -7.82 21.12
C THR A 584 3.55 -8.96 21.49
N ASP A 585 2.50 -9.15 20.68
CA ASP A 585 1.65 -10.36 20.70
C ASP A 585 2.13 -11.43 19.70
N ALA A 586 3.29 -11.22 19.07
CA ALA A 586 3.91 -12.18 18.16
C ALA A 586 4.39 -13.45 18.87
N GLN A 587 3.82 -14.59 18.51
CA GLN A 587 4.39 -15.89 18.90
C GLN A 587 5.77 -16.14 18.26
N ARG A 588 6.02 -15.56 17.06
CA ARG A 588 7.33 -15.54 16.40
C ARG A 588 8.18 -14.34 16.83
N PRO A 589 9.51 -14.43 16.91
CA PRO A 589 10.34 -13.30 17.24
C PRO A 589 10.34 -12.24 16.13
N LEU A 590 10.14 -10.97 16.48
CA LEU A 590 10.29 -9.83 15.59
C LEU A 590 11.75 -9.36 15.58
N ASN A 591 12.31 -9.11 14.39
CA ASN A 591 13.70 -8.70 14.22
C ASN A 591 13.81 -7.31 13.59
N ASN A 592 14.93 -6.63 13.85
CA ASN A 592 15.30 -5.33 13.27
C ASN A 592 14.27 -4.19 13.50
N LEU A 593 13.67 -4.14 14.69
CA LEU A 593 12.81 -3.02 15.08
C LEU A 593 13.68 -1.80 15.41
N ILE A 594 13.30 -0.63 14.87
CA ILE A 594 13.99 0.64 15.10
C ILE A 594 13.05 1.55 15.88
N VAL A 595 13.50 1.99 17.06
CA VAL A 595 12.78 3.00 17.83
C VAL A 595 13.40 4.37 17.54
N THR A 596 12.55 5.34 17.24
CA THR A 596 12.96 6.73 16.96
C THR A 596 12.18 7.70 17.82
N SER A 597 12.82 8.81 18.19
CA SER A 597 12.16 9.95 18.83
C SER A 597 12.15 11.12 17.85
N GLU A 598 11.03 11.85 17.82
CA GLU A 598 10.98 13.18 17.24
C GLU A 598 11.72 14.22 18.10
N GLN A 599 11.78 15.46 17.62
CA GLN A 599 12.20 16.59 18.44
C GLN A 599 11.07 16.95 19.42
N PHE A 600 11.43 17.17 20.68
CA PHE A 600 10.54 17.79 21.66
C PHE A 600 10.09 19.17 21.17
N THR A 601 8.78 19.38 21.04
CA THR A 601 8.17 20.63 20.58
C THR A 601 7.43 21.28 21.74
N HIS A 602 7.65 22.58 21.96
CA HIS A 602 7.01 23.34 23.03
C HIS A 602 5.52 23.48 22.73
N LYS A 603 4.68 23.08 23.70
CA LYS A 603 3.23 23.01 23.58
C LYS A 603 2.57 24.35 23.22
N GLU A 604 3.20 25.46 23.64
CA GLU A 604 2.62 26.80 23.52
C GLU A 604 3.30 27.70 22.47
N SER A 605 4.59 27.46 22.14
CA SER A 605 5.37 28.36 21.26
C SER A 605 5.91 27.69 19.99
N ALA A 606 5.53 26.44 19.70
CA ALA A 606 5.98 25.63 18.55
C ALA A 606 7.51 25.44 18.43
N GLN A 607 8.27 25.88 19.43
CA GLN A 607 9.72 25.79 19.46
C GLN A 607 10.18 24.33 19.65
N THR A 608 11.16 23.88 18.86
CA THR A 608 11.75 22.55 19.04
C THR A 608 13.06 22.56 19.85
N LEU A 609 13.29 21.49 20.61
CA LEU A 609 14.57 21.21 21.27
C LEU A 609 15.51 20.47 20.30
N PRO A 610 16.83 20.76 20.33
CA PRO A 610 17.81 20.04 19.51
C PRO A 610 17.83 18.52 19.81
N ARG A 611 17.81 17.68 18.75
CA ARG A 611 17.86 16.20 18.89
C ARG A 611 19.00 15.70 19.76
N GLN A 612 20.14 16.39 19.78
CA GLN A 612 21.32 16.03 20.58
C GLN A 612 21.10 16.07 22.09
N TRP A 613 19.99 16.66 22.58
CA TRP A 613 19.61 16.63 23.99
C TRP A 613 18.91 15.32 24.39
N ILE A 614 18.55 14.48 23.42
CA ILE A 614 17.79 13.24 23.60
C ILE A 614 18.64 12.06 23.15
N GLN A 615 18.84 11.08 24.03
CA GLN A 615 19.49 9.81 23.73
C GLN A 615 18.51 8.67 24.03
N LEU A 616 18.44 7.68 23.14
CA LEU A 616 17.53 6.55 23.22
C LEU A 616 18.32 5.25 23.00
N GLU A 617 18.33 4.38 24.00
CA GLU A 617 19.08 3.13 23.98
C GLU A 617 18.22 1.96 24.49
N PRO A 618 18.14 0.81 23.79
CA PRO A 618 18.65 0.55 22.44
C PRO A 618 17.82 1.23 21.35
N LYS A 619 18.50 1.80 20.33
CA LYS A 619 17.85 2.33 19.12
C LYS A 619 17.42 1.23 18.14
N LEU A 620 18.15 0.12 18.11
CA LEU A 620 17.90 -1.05 17.24
C LEU A 620 17.70 -2.29 18.10
N ILE A 621 16.50 -2.88 18.03
CA ILE A 621 16.15 -4.12 18.70
C ILE A 621 16.30 -5.26 17.68
N LYS A 622 17.37 -6.04 17.85
CA LYS A 622 17.69 -7.14 16.92
C LYS A 622 16.67 -8.29 16.98
N LYS A 623 16.08 -8.54 18.15
CA LYS A 623 15.12 -9.61 18.42
C LYS A 623 14.19 -9.20 19.57
N LEU A 624 12.88 -9.37 19.38
CA LEU A 624 11.80 -9.15 20.36
C LEU A 624 10.89 -10.38 20.38
N SER A 625 10.36 -10.79 21.53
CA SER A 625 9.43 -11.92 21.65
C SER A 625 8.55 -11.75 22.89
N ILE A 626 7.35 -12.37 22.94
CA ILE A 626 6.45 -12.35 24.11
C ILE A 626 7.18 -12.64 25.43
N ALA A 627 8.08 -13.63 25.45
CA ALA A 627 8.82 -14.04 26.65
C ALA A 627 9.92 -13.06 27.11
N HIS A 628 10.29 -12.08 26.26
CA HIS A 628 11.40 -11.17 26.49
C HIS A 628 11.07 -9.76 25.94
N PRO A 629 10.28 -8.96 26.68
CA PRO A 629 10.10 -7.54 26.37
C PRO A 629 11.45 -6.82 26.47
N VAL A 630 11.65 -5.79 25.66
CA VAL A 630 12.94 -5.07 25.59
C VAL A 630 12.79 -3.69 26.22
N PRO A 631 13.44 -3.41 27.37
CA PRO A 631 13.37 -2.10 28.00
C PRO A 631 14.10 -1.05 27.15
N LEU A 632 13.53 0.15 27.10
CA LEU A 632 14.15 1.33 26.50
C LEU A 632 14.54 2.32 27.60
N GLN A 633 15.77 2.81 27.50
CA GLN A 633 16.29 3.91 28.30
C GLN A 633 16.26 5.19 27.47
N LEU A 634 15.44 6.15 27.90
CA LEU A 634 15.47 7.50 27.38
C LEU A 634 16.27 8.39 28.33
N THR A 635 17.31 9.03 27.83
CA THR A 635 18.12 10.00 28.58
C THR A 635 17.97 11.38 27.96
N VAL A 636 17.57 12.37 28.75
CA VAL A 636 17.50 13.77 28.32
C VAL A 636 18.56 14.58 29.08
N ASN A 637 19.45 15.24 28.34
CA ASN A 637 20.62 15.95 28.85
C ASN A 637 20.56 17.44 28.45
N LEU A 638 20.62 18.34 29.44
CA LEU A 638 20.76 19.78 29.20
C LEU A 638 22.22 20.12 28.87
N PRO A 639 22.50 20.87 27.79
CA PRO A 639 23.84 21.38 27.49
C PRO A 639 24.27 22.44 28.51
N ASP A 640 25.56 22.71 28.59
CA ASP A 640 26.11 23.75 29.48
C ASP A 640 25.67 25.18 29.08
N ASN A 641 25.42 25.40 27.78
CA ASN A 641 24.90 26.64 27.21
C ASN A 641 23.51 26.40 26.63
N ILE A 642 22.47 26.82 27.36
CA ILE A 642 21.07 26.74 26.93
C ILE A 642 20.76 28.00 26.10
N PRO A 643 20.28 27.89 24.85
CA PRO A 643 19.97 29.07 24.04
C PRO A 643 18.91 29.95 24.72
N PRO A 644 19.04 31.30 24.69
CA PRO A 644 18.12 32.21 25.39
C PRO A 644 16.69 32.14 24.86
N THR A 645 16.51 31.62 23.64
CA THR A 645 15.21 31.38 23.01
C THR A 645 14.41 30.26 23.66
N VAL A 646 15.02 29.34 24.43
CA VAL A 646 14.34 28.15 24.97
C VAL A 646 13.32 28.52 26.04
N SER A 647 12.04 28.28 25.77
CA SER A 647 10.94 28.54 26.70
C SER A 647 10.96 27.59 27.91
N ASP A 648 10.38 28.03 29.03
CA ASP A 648 10.00 27.12 30.12
C ASP A 648 8.57 26.62 29.83
N GLY A 649 8.26 25.36 30.12
CA GLY A 649 6.93 24.80 29.94
C GLY A 649 6.92 23.30 29.62
N GLN A 650 5.84 22.84 28.97
CA GLN A 650 5.70 21.45 28.53
C GLN A 650 6.18 21.29 27.08
N TYR A 651 7.02 20.28 26.88
CA TYR A 651 7.51 19.86 25.58
C TYR A 651 6.98 18.46 25.25
N GLU A 652 6.51 18.25 24.03
CA GLU A 652 5.92 16.98 23.58
C GLU A 652 6.72 16.40 22.41
N ALA A 653 6.95 15.09 22.40
CA ALA A 653 7.61 14.37 21.30
C ALA A 653 6.91 13.04 21.04
N GLN A 654 6.90 12.57 19.80
CA GLN A 654 6.46 11.22 19.48
C GLN A 654 7.64 10.23 19.49
N LEU A 655 7.49 9.12 20.21
CA LEU A 655 8.25 7.89 19.97
C LEU A 655 7.54 7.10 18.88
N ARG A 656 8.28 6.69 17.85
CA ARG A 656 7.79 5.81 16.78
C ARG A 656 8.56 4.50 16.81
N LEU A 657 7.84 3.39 16.92
CA LEU A 657 8.35 2.03 16.76
C LEU A 657 8.16 1.59 15.31
N ASN A 658 9.26 1.31 14.61
CA ASN A 658 9.24 1.00 13.18
C ASN A 658 9.87 -0.37 12.88
N GLN A 659 9.39 -1.03 11.82
CA GLN A 659 10.03 -2.18 11.20
C GLN A 659 10.31 -1.86 9.73
N GLY A 660 11.58 -1.61 9.41
CA GLY A 660 11.95 -1.04 8.10
C GLY A 660 11.31 0.34 7.90
N ILE A 661 10.41 0.45 6.92
CA ILE A 661 9.63 1.66 6.60
C ILE A 661 8.23 1.69 7.23
N ARG A 662 7.80 0.58 7.87
CA ARG A 662 6.45 0.45 8.45
C ARG A 662 6.46 0.93 9.89
N GLU A 663 5.68 1.97 10.19
CA GLU A 663 5.35 2.35 11.56
C GLU A 663 4.41 1.28 12.16
N LEU A 664 4.77 0.75 13.32
CA LEU A 664 3.98 -0.25 14.05
C LEU A 664 3.15 0.38 15.16
N HIS A 665 3.73 1.36 15.87
CA HIS A 665 3.08 2.04 16.98
C HIS A 665 3.77 3.38 17.29
N THR A 666 3.00 4.33 17.80
CA THR A 666 3.46 5.67 18.18
C THR A 666 2.91 6.06 19.54
N ALA A 667 3.77 6.59 20.41
CA ALA A 667 3.42 7.01 21.78
C ALA A 667 4.00 8.39 22.10
N THR A 668 3.28 9.19 22.90
CA THR A 668 3.68 10.57 23.21
C THR A 668 4.51 10.63 24.48
N ILE A 669 5.63 11.36 24.45
CA ILE A 669 6.40 11.74 25.64
C ILE A 669 6.13 13.20 25.97
N VAL A 670 5.87 13.49 27.23
CA VAL A 670 5.79 14.85 27.78
C VAL A 670 7.00 15.10 28.69
N LEU A 671 7.73 16.18 28.42
CA LEU A 671 8.85 16.68 29.22
C LEU A 671 8.48 18.04 29.82
N GLY A 672 8.49 18.15 31.14
CA GLY A 672 8.48 19.46 31.81
C GLY A 672 9.89 20.05 31.80
N LEU A 673 10.06 21.27 31.29
CA LEU A 673 11.34 21.99 31.27
C LEU A 673 11.22 23.31 32.02
N SER A 674 12.15 23.56 32.95
CA SER A 674 12.29 24.85 33.64
C SER A 674 13.78 25.19 33.74
N VAL A 675 14.23 26.16 32.95
CA VAL A 675 15.63 26.57 32.89
C VAL A 675 16.00 27.38 34.13
N PRO A 676 17.07 27.03 34.87
CA PRO A 676 17.55 27.83 35.99
C PRO A 676 17.86 29.28 35.59
N ARG A 677 17.55 30.21 36.50
CA ARG A 677 17.67 31.66 36.29
C ARG A 677 18.35 32.29 37.50
N PHE A 678 19.05 33.39 37.27
CA PHE A 678 19.40 34.29 38.37
C PHE A 678 18.20 35.17 38.72
N VAL A 679 18.02 35.42 40.01
CA VAL A 679 16.95 36.26 40.55
C VAL A 679 17.49 37.19 41.62
N HIS A 680 16.86 38.35 41.78
CA HIS A 680 17.14 39.22 42.92
C HIS A 680 16.67 38.55 44.22
N ASN A 681 17.33 38.83 45.34
CA ASN A 681 16.91 38.27 46.63
C ASN A 681 15.47 38.73 46.95
N PRO A 682 14.48 37.81 47.10
CA PRO A 682 13.06 38.14 47.16
C PRO A 682 12.64 38.86 48.45
N GLY A 683 13.52 39.05 49.42
CA GLY A 683 13.22 39.74 50.69
C GLY A 683 12.76 41.21 50.57
N ARG A 684 12.65 41.79 49.37
CA ARG A 684 12.10 43.15 49.14
C ARG A 684 11.17 43.34 47.93
N VAL A 685 10.96 42.37 47.03
CA VAL A 685 10.04 42.53 45.88
C VAL A 685 9.32 41.22 45.56
N ASN A 686 7.99 41.24 45.66
CA ASN A 686 7.10 40.22 45.09
C ASN A 686 6.56 40.71 43.73
N VAL A 687 7.20 40.32 42.63
CA VAL A 687 6.58 40.38 41.29
C VAL A 687 6.92 39.06 40.57
N PRO A 688 5.93 38.25 40.18
CA PRO A 688 6.18 37.04 39.40
C PRO A 688 6.61 37.40 37.97
N PHE A 689 7.52 36.61 37.40
CA PHE A 689 7.99 36.76 36.02
C PHE A 689 6.82 36.64 35.03
N LEU A 690 6.55 37.69 34.25
CA LEU A 690 5.62 37.70 33.14
C LEU A 690 6.20 38.52 31.98
N GLY A 691 6.17 37.94 30.78
CA GLY A 691 6.36 38.65 29.51
C GLY A 691 7.80 38.80 29.03
N GLU A 692 8.07 38.28 27.84
CA GLU A 692 9.17 38.72 26.99
C GLU A 692 8.78 40.08 26.36
N ASP A 693 9.50 41.16 26.68
CA ASP A 693 10.28 41.92 25.68
C ASP A 693 10.91 43.20 26.25
N LYS A 694 12.22 43.34 26.02
CA LYS A 694 12.96 44.60 25.81
C LYS A 694 13.15 45.63 26.94
N GLU A 695 12.76 45.37 28.18
CA GLU A 695 13.29 46.14 29.32
C GLU A 695 14.05 45.26 30.34
N PRO A 696 15.26 45.68 30.79
CA PRO A 696 15.98 44.98 31.84
C PRO A 696 15.19 45.05 33.16
N LEU A 697 14.63 43.89 33.55
CA LEU A 697 13.55 43.72 34.55
C LEU A 697 13.89 44.16 35.98
N VAL A 698 15.15 44.48 36.30
CA VAL A 698 15.54 44.97 37.63
C VAL A 698 16.41 46.21 37.50
N THR A 699 15.84 47.35 37.87
CA THR A 699 16.54 48.63 38.01
C THR A 699 17.09 48.78 39.43
N VAL A 700 18.42 48.75 39.54
CA VAL A 700 19.15 49.10 40.77
C VAL A 700 19.49 50.57 40.71
N GLU A 701 18.64 51.41 41.30
CA GLU A 701 18.92 52.83 41.49
C GLU A 701 19.92 53.04 42.64
N HIS A 702 21.01 53.76 42.37
CA HIS A 702 21.96 54.16 43.41
C HIS A 702 22.18 55.67 43.42
N VAL A 703 21.84 56.32 44.54
CA VAL A 703 22.04 57.77 44.73
C VAL A 703 23.37 58.03 45.42
N ILE A 704 24.37 58.49 44.68
CA ILE A 704 25.66 58.87 45.26
C ILE A 704 25.55 60.30 45.83
N ARG A 705 25.73 60.41 47.16
CA ARG A 705 25.79 61.68 47.90
C ARG A 705 27.26 62.00 48.24
N TYR A 706 27.69 63.22 47.94
CA TYR A 706 29.09 63.73 47.99
C TYR A 706 29.34 64.49 49.34
N PRO A 707 30.58 64.64 49.88
CA PRO A 707 31.86 64.71 49.16
C PRO A 707 32.93 63.62 49.38
N GLY A 708 33.67 63.32 48.30
CA GLY A 708 34.92 62.53 48.29
C GLY A 708 35.12 61.69 47.01
N LYS A 709 36.34 61.70 46.41
CA LYS A 709 36.70 60.98 45.14
C LYS A 709 36.79 59.44 45.28
N HIS A 710 35.93 58.82 46.06
CA HIS A 710 36.02 57.40 46.40
C HIS A 710 35.19 56.53 45.45
N ARG A 711 35.72 55.35 45.09
CA ARG A 711 34.95 54.31 44.40
C ARG A 711 33.75 53.91 45.26
N ARG A 712 32.57 53.80 44.65
CA ARG A 712 31.36 53.30 45.32
C ARG A 712 31.04 51.91 44.80
N HIS A 713 30.81 50.96 45.71
CA HIS A 713 30.39 49.61 45.38
C HIS A 713 28.86 49.55 45.44
N VAL A 714 28.20 49.40 44.29
CA VAL A 714 26.79 49.02 44.22
C VAL A 714 26.74 47.50 44.39
N VAL A 715 26.16 47.03 45.49
CA VAL A 715 26.07 45.60 45.77
C VAL A 715 24.70 45.08 45.32
N ILE A 716 24.71 44.18 44.35
CA ILE A 716 23.56 43.50 43.80
C ILE A 716 23.49 42.12 44.47
N PRO A 717 22.50 41.84 45.33
CA PRO A 717 22.26 40.51 45.85
C PRO A 717 21.64 39.63 44.76
N VAL A 718 22.28 38.50 44.49
CA VAL A 718 21.92 37.52 43.46
C VAL A 718 21.63 36.18 44.13
N MET A 719 20.56 35.51 43.74
CA MET A 719 20.31 34.11 44.05
C MET A 719 20.12 33.31 42.76
N SER A 720 20.38 32.01 42.81
CA SER A 720 20.05 31.08 41.73
C SER A 720 18.74 30.36 42.06
N THR A 721 17.91 30.09 41.04
CA THR A 721 16.75 29.20 41.18
C THR A 721 17.12 27.71 41.16
N ALA A 722 18.38 27.35 40.87
CA ALA A 722 18.88 25.99 41.00
C ALA A 722 19.01 25.59 42.48
N LEU A 723 18.97 24.28 42.79
CA LEU A 723 19.24 23.79 44.15
C LEU A 723 20.71 23.93 44.55
N ALA A 724 21.63 23.73 43.61
CA ALA A 724 23.07 23.78 43.85
C ALA A 724 23.61 25.22 43.76
N PRO A 725 24.67 25.58 44.52
CA PRO A 725 25.44 26.80 44.28
C PRO A 725 26.03 26.82 42.86
N VAL A 726 26.13 28.00 42.28
CA VAL A 726 26.72 28.24 40.95
C VAL A 726 27.57 29.50 40.93
N THR A 727 28.60 29.53 40.09
CA THR A 727 29.43 30.73 39.91
C THR A 727 28.80 31.65 38.86
N ALA A 728 28.44 32.86 39.28
CA ALA A 728 27.98 33.93 38.39
C ALA A 728 29.13 34.85 37.98
N LYS A 729 29.09 35.36 36.75
CA LYS A 729 30.04 36.32 36.16
C LYS A 729 29.30 37.55 35.62
N GLY A 730 29.99 38.69 35.57
CA GLY A 730 29.44 39.94 35.07
C GLY A 730 30.13 40.46 33.82
N GLY A 731 29.33 40.81 32.82
CA GLY A 731 29.72 41.69 31.72
C GLY A 731 28.75 42.86 31.62
N PHE A 732 29.17 43.98 31.06
CA PHE A 732 28.26 45.08 30.74
C PHE A 732 28.11 45.19 29.22
N GLU A 733 26.90 45.43 28.75
CA GLU A 733 26.63 45.72 27.34
C GLU A 733 26.90 47.20 27.03
N LEU A 734 27.46 47.48 25.85
CA LEU A 734 27.94 48.81 25.48
C LEU A 734 26.79 49.71 25.01
N ALA A 735 26.43 50.69 25.85
CA ALA A 735 25.69 51.89 25.43
C ALA A 735 26.65 53.10 25.32
N GLU A 736 26.32 54.07 24.46
CA GLU A 736 27.17 55.25 24.20
C GLU A 736 27.41 56.08 25.49
N GLY A 737 28.58 55.94 26.12
CA GLY A 737 28.75 56.50 27.47
C GLY A 737 30.16 56.57 28.04
N MET A 738 30.88 55.46 28.26
CA MET A 738 32.30 55.52 28.70
C MET A 738 33.07 54.20 28.47
N GLU A 739 34.41 54.31 28.47
CA GLU A 739 35.34 53.21 28.21
C GLU A 739 35.62 52.33 29.43
N TYR A 740 35.57 51.01 29.21
CA TYR A 740 36.08 49.98 30.10
C TYR A 740 37.60 49.77 29.90
N LYS A 741 38.38 49.75 30.99
CA LYS A 741 39.66 49.02 30.99
C LYS A 741 39.78 48.11 32.21
N SER A 742 39.44 46.84 31.99
CA SER A 742 39.97 45.74 32.79
C SER A 742 41.50 45.71 32.66
N THR A 743 42.20 45.35 33.73
CA THR A 743 43.66 45.17 33.78
C THR A 743 44.16 44.25 32.64
N ALA A 744 45.31 44.47 32.00
CA ALA A 744 46.60 44.73 32.63
C ALA A 744 47.63 45.45 31.70
N THR A 745 48.81 45.73 32.26
CA THR A 745 49.96 46.49 31.72
C THR A 745 49.68 47.99 31.53
N GLY A 746 50.67 48.84 31.82
CA GLY A 746 50.44 50.27 31.98
C GLY A 746 51.57 51.14 31.46
N LEU A 747 51.20 52.36 31.05
CA LEU A 747 51.98 53.60 30.96
C LEU A 747 50.97 54.76 30.71
N PRO A 748 51.25 56.02 31.10
CA PRO A 748 50.27 57.12 31.07
C PRO A 748 50.48 58.11 29.91
N SER A 749 49.61 59.15 29.87
CA SER A 749 49.53 60.29 28.94
C SER A 749 48.71 60.05 27.65
N GLN A 750 47.98 61.02 27.07
CA GLN A 750 47.82 62.45 27.44
C GLN A 750 46.45 63.01 27.00
N ALA A 751 45.99 64.08 27.66
CA ALA A 751 44.95 65.03 27.21
C ALA A 751 43.62 64.47 26.61
N ALA A 752 42.76 63.90 27.46
CA ALA A 752 41.35 63.71 27.11
C ALA A 752 40.58 65.05 27.09
N SER A 753 39.61 65.19 26.18
CA SER A 753 38.54 66.18 26.36
C SER A 753 37.79 65.88 27.67
N ARG A 754 37.36 66.93 28.38
CA ARG A 754 36.51 66.80 29.58
C ARG A 754 35.12 66.26 29.18
N ASN A 755 35.02 64.95 29.07
CA ASN A 755 33.78 64.26 28.76
C ASN A 755 33.10 63.83 30.07
N ASP A 756 31.93 64.40 30.34
CA ASP A 756 31.05 64.12 31.50
C ASP A 756 30.60 62.64 31.53
N ARG A 757 31.41 61.71 32.04
CA ARG A 757 31.01 60.29 32.09
C ARG A 757 31.55 59.55 33.32
N VAL A 758 31.00 58.34 33.54
CA VAL A 758 31.18 57.51 34.75
C VAL A 758 31.79 56.15 34.37
N LEU A 759 32.81 55.71 35.12
CA LEU A 759 33.40 54.38 34.93
C LEU A 759 32.64 53.33 35.76
N TYR A 760 32.11 52.33 35.06
CA TYR A 760 31.60 51.09 35.65
C TYR A 760 32.66 50.00 35.55
N GLN A 761 32.73 49.12 36.56
CA GLN A 761 33.51 47.89 36.53
C GLN A 761 32.74 46.77 37.24
N ALA A 762 32.46 45.67 36.53
CA ALA A 762 31.94 44.45 37.13
C ALA A 762 32.95 43.87 38.13
N GLY A 763 32.45 43.36 39.25
CA GLY A 763 33.24 42.61 40.22
C GLY A 763 33.73 41.27 39.66
N PRO A 764 34.64 40.59 40.38
CA PRO A 764 35.06 39.23 40.04
C PRO A 764 33.86 38.27 40.08
N ALA A 765 34.05 37.06 39.53
CA ALA A 765 33.06 36.00 39.63
C ALA A 765 32.69 35.71 41.10
N VAL A 766 31.40 35.51 41.37
CA VAL A 766 30.88 35.30 42.73
C VAL A 766 30.13 33.98 42.79
N GLU A 767 30.35 33.21 43.85
CA GLU A 767 29.54 32.05 44.16
C GLU A 767 28.14 32.51 44.61
N VAL A 768 27.15 32.18 43.79
CA VAL A 768 25.73 32.44 44.02
C VAL A 768 25.13 31.14 44.55
N PRO A 769 24.68 31.12 45.81
CA PRO A 769 24.10 29.92 46.39
C PRO A 769 22.68 29.68 45.87
N GLY A 770 22.27 28.42 45.91
CA GLY A 770 21.00 27.96 45.36
C GLY A 770 19.77 28.38 46.15
N LYS A 771 18.61 28.04 45.59
CA LYS A 771 17.22 28.36 46.00
C LYS A 771 16.91 28.18 47.50
N ASN A 772 17.59 27.26 48.18
CA ASN A 772 17.37 26.94 49.60
C ASN A 772 18.36 27.62 50.56
N SER A 773 19.21 28.53 50.07
CA SER A 773 20.16 29.30 50.89
C SER A 773 19.52 30.50 51.57
N SER A 774 19.83 30.72 52.85
CA SER A 774 19.38 31.89 53.62
C SER A 774 20.15 33.18 53.28
N SER A 775 21.30 33.07 52.60
CA SER A 775 22.12 34.22 52.18
C SER A 775 22.25 34.25 50.66
N ALA A 776 22.02 35.41 50.05
CA ALA A 776 22.27 35.63 48.62
C ALA A 776 23.77 35.89 48.35
N GLY A 777 24.24 35.48 47.18
CA GLY A 777 25.55 35.87 46.65
C GLY A 777 25.57 37.38 46.41
N LYS A 778 26.72 38.03 46.61
CA LYS A 778 26.83 39.49 46.52
C LYS A 778 27.76 39.90 45.40
N MET A 779 27.16 40.25 44.26
CA MET A 779 27.90 40.77 43.12
C MET A 779 28.07 42.28 43.29
N SER A 780 29.30 42.79 43.19
CA SER A 780 29.56 44.23 43.31
C SER A 780 29.86 44.86 41.96
N VAL A 781 29.22 45.98 41.66
CA VAL A 781 29.61 46.90 40.58
C VAL A 781 30.37 48.04 41.22
N GLN A 782 31.60 48.28 40.78
CA GLN A 782 32.34 49.49 41.16
C GLN A 782 31.94 50.62 40.22
N VAL A 783 31.47 51.73 40.80
CA VAL A 783 31.15 52.98 40.11
C VAL A 783 32.15 54.04 40.55
N THR A 784 32.86 54.64 39.60
CA THR A 784 33.83 55.70 39.85
C THR A 784 33.38 56.99 39.14
N LEU A 785 33.07 58.00 39.95
CA LEU A 785 32.79 59.36 39.47
C LEU A 785 34.10 60.07 39.12
N LEU A 786 34.15 60.68 37.93
CA LEU A 786 35.39 61.26 37.40
C LEU A 786 35.43 62.79 37.48
N ASP A 787 34.27 63.46 37.54
CA ASP A 787 34.14 64.91 37.75
C ASP A 787 32.95 65.23 38.69
N ALA A 788 33.01 66.40 39.34
CA ALA A 788 31.93 66.96 40.15
C ALA A 788 30.88 67.72 39.30
N SER A 789 31.14 67.98 38.01
CA SER A 789 30.18 68.51 37.03
C SER A 789 28.89 67.68 36.92
N LEU A 790 28.92 66.42 37.37
CA LEU A 790 27.88 65.41 37.19
C LEU A 790 26.69 65.55 38.16
N ASN A 791 26.63 66.61 38.98
CA ASN A 791 25.51 66.84 39.90
C ASN A 791 24.15 66.90 39.16
N ASN A 792 23.13 66.27 39.74
CA ASN A 792 21.78 66.09 39.20
C ASN A 792 21.68 65.32 37.87
N ARG A 793 22.75 64.65 37.40
CA ARG A 793 22.68 63.72 36.25
C ARG A 793 22.40 62.28 36.68
N SER A 794 21.88 61.50 35.73
CA SER A 794 21.63 60.07 35.84
C SER A 794 22.37 59.33 34.72
N PHE A 795 22.96 58.18 35.05
CA PHE A 795 23.64 57.31 34.09
C PHE A 795 23.07 55.91 34.17
N GLU A 796 22.65 55.36 33.04
CA GLU A 796 22.12 53.99 32.92
C GLU A 796 23.17 53.09 32.25
N ASN A 797 23.28 51.84 32.72
CA ASN A 797 24.07 50.80 32.07
C ASN A 797 23.47 49.42 32.39
N VAL A 798 23.65 48.41 31.53
CA VAL A 798 23.11 47.06 31.72
C VAL A 798 24.23 46.09 32.04
N LEU A 799 24.18 45.50 33.24
CA LEU A 799 25.03 44.40 33.68
C LEU A 799 24.33 43.08 33.37
N ASN A 800 24.89 42.28 32.46
CA ASN A 800 24.46 40.90 32.28
C ASN A 800 25.18 39.99 33.28
N ILE A 801 24.39 39.29 34.08
CA ILE A 801 24.84 38.27 35.01
C ILE A 801 24.67 36.91 34.34
N THR A 802 25.78 36.24 34.06
CA THR A 802 25.84 34.99 33.28
C THR A 802 26.43 33.86 34.11
N GLY A 803 26.11 32.60 33.78
CA GLY A 803 26.64 31.44 34.50
C GLY A 803 26.30 30.11 33.80
N PRO A 804 27.03 29.02 34.09
CA PRO A 804 26.79 27.72 33.46
C PRO A 804 25.35 27.24 33.70
N LYS A 805 24.66 26.78 32.65
CA LYS A 805 23.28 26.27 32.70
C LYS A 805 22.24 27.26 33.26
N HIS A 806 22.55 28.55 33.22
CA HIS A 806 21.64 29.62 33.63
C HIS A 806 21.24 30.46 32.43
N ARG A 807 20.02 30.98 32.42
CA ARG A 807 19.65 32.07 31.52
C ARG A 807 20.35 33.35 31.98
N ASP A 808 20.95 34.07 31.04
CA ASP A 808 21.55 35.38 31.28
C ASP A 808 20.53 36.34 31.87
N TRP A 809 20.95 37.09 32.90
CA TRP A 809 20.07 37.99 33.65
C TRP A 809 20.55 39.44 33.54
N PRO A 810 19.86 40.27 32.71
CA PRO A 810 20.20 41.67 32.54
C PRO A 810 19.70 42.50 33.74
N VAL A 811 20.61 43.23 34.38
CA VAL A 811 20.35 44.12 35.52
C VAL A 811 20.67 45.55 35.11
N ARG A 812 19.67 46.42 35.12
CA ARG A 812 19.81 47.85 34.84
C ARG A 812 20.40 48.54 36.06
N VAL A 813 21.54 49.19 35.92
CA VAL A 813 22.16 49.99 36.99
C VAL A 813 21.99 51.45 36.64
N VAL A 814 21.16 52.16 37.41
CA VAL A 814 20.91 53.60 37.24
C VAL A 814 21.59 54.35 38.37
N THR A 815 22.66 55.07 38.06
CA THR A 815 23.38 55.89 39.04
C THR A 815 22.87 57.33 38.99
N HIS A 816 22.20 57.78 40.04
CA HIS A 816 21.82 59.18 40.23
C HIS A 816 22.85 59.90 41.11
N ILE A 817 23.21 61.12 40.75
CA ILE A 817 24.18 61.91 41.52
C ILE A 817 23.45 63.13 42.10
N ARG A 818 23.35 63.24 43.44
CA ARG A 818 22.64 64.34 44.12
C ARG A 818 23.40 64.85 45.34
N PHE A 819 23.47 66.18 45.47
CA PHE A 819 24.08 66.89 46.59
C PHE A 819 22.96 67.49 47.47
N ILE A 820 23.09 67.46 48.80
CA ILE A 820 22.03 67.90 49.74
C ILE A 820 22.58 68.91 50.77
N PRO A 821 22.02 70.13 50.88
CA PRO A 821 22.28 71.08 51.97
C PRO A 821 21.32 70.90 53.16
N ALA A 822 21.74 71.28 54.37
CA ALA A 822 21.25 70.68 55.63
C ALA A 822 19.98 71.25 56.29
N TRP A 823 19.24 72.19 55.68
CA TRP A 823 18.24 73.02 56.41
C TRP A 823 16.77 72.55 56.36
N TRP A 824 16.47 71.36 55.84
CA TRP A 824 15.10 70.98 55.41
C TRP A 824 14.21 70.24 56.43
N LEU A 825 14.70 69.94 57.64
CA LEU A 825 14.06 68.97 58.55
C LEU A 825 12.94 69.51 59.48
N GLN A 826 12.60 70.80 59.42
CA GLN A 826 11.74 71.45 60.43
C GLN A 826 10.26 71.67 60.02
N CYS A 827 9.85 71.40 58.77
CA CYS A 827 8.57 71.91 58.24
C CYS A 827 7.35 70.96 58.25
N LEU A 828 7.42 69.74 58.81
CA LEU A 828 6.41 68.68 58.56
C LEU A 828 5.46 68.31 59.72
N ALA A 829 5.62 68.84 60.94
CA ALA A 829 4.94 68.29 62.13
C ALA A 829 3.48 68.77 62.38
N LEU A 830 3.06 69.91 61.83
CA LEU A 830 1.81 70.59 62.24
C LEU A 830 0.50 70.12 61.56
N PRO A 831 0.43 69.68 60.29
CA PRO A 831 -0.85 69.39 59.64
C PRO A 831 -1.59 68.13 60.13
N LEU A 832 -0.90 67.17 60.73
CA LEU A 832 -1.42 65.80 60.92
C LEU A 832 -2.52 65.68 61.99
N LEU A 833 -2.51 66.55 63.00
CA LEU A 833 -3.43 66.47 64.14
C LEU A 833 -4.86 66.90 63.83
N ALA A 834 -5.08 67.74 62.80
CA ALA A 834 -6.40 68.27 62.47
C ALA A 834 -7.33 67.23 61.80
N LEU A 835 -6.77 66.22 61.12
CA LEU A 835 -7.54 65.30 60.28
C LEU A 835 -8.30 64.22 61.07
N ILE A 836 -7.76 63.80 62.22
CA ILE A 836 -8.25 62.62 62.97
C ILE A 836 -9.58 62.90 63.66
N GLY A 837 -9.80 64.12 64.18
CA GLY A 837 -11.03 64.48 64.90
C GLY A 837 -12.29 64.46 64.02
N LEU A 838 -12.16 64.57 62.70
CA LEU A 838 -13.28 64.75 61.77
C LEU A 838 -13.93 63.41 61.34
N LEU A 839 -13.21 62.30 61.44
CA LEU A 839 -13.65 60.98 60.95
C LEU A 839 -14.54 60.22 61.95
N VAL A 840 -14.35 60.42 63.25
CA VAL A 840 -15.10 59.69 64.31
C VAL A 840 -16.59 60.08 64.34
N SER A 841 -16.91 61.33 64.01
CA SER A 841 -18.27 61.88 64.07
C SER A 841 -19.27 61.22 63.10
N ARG A 842 -18.83 60.80 61.90
CA ARG A 842 -19.74 60.30 60.85
C ARG A 842 -20.06 58.80 60.91
N GLY A 843 -19.30 57.99 61.63
CA GLY A 843 -19.46 56.53 61.64
C GLY A 843 -20.74 56.02 62.32
N LEU A 844 -21.20 56.70 63.37
CA LEU A 844 -22.26 56.20 64.25
C LEU A 844 -23.70 56.32 63.70
N GLY A 845 -23.92 57.11 62.65
CA GLY A 845 -25.28 57.36 62.12
C GLY A 845 -25.79 56.31 61.11
N TYR A 846 -24.92 55.48 60.53
CA TYR A 846 -25.24 54.75 59.29
C TYR A 846 -25.77 53.32 59.49
N TRP A 847 -25.79 52.79 60.72
CA TRP A 847 -26.14 51.38 60.98
C TRP A 847 -27.60 51.13 61.41
N ASN A 848 -28.42 52.17 61.56
CA ASN A 848 -29.74 52.04 62.21
C ASN A 848 -30.91 51.62 61.29
N ASN A 849 -30.67 51.27 60.02
CA ASN A 849 -31.73 50.91 59.06
C ASN A 849 -31.35 49.73 58.15
N ARG A 850 -31.96 48.56 58.38
CA ARG A 850 -31.91 47.37 57.51
C ARG A 850 -33.25 46.61 57.53
N HIS A 851 -33.80 46.37 56.34
CA HIS A 851 -34.72 45.27 55.98
C HIS A 851 -34.39 44.94 54.50
N LEU A 852 -34.03 43.76 53.99
CA LEU A 852 -34.19 42.33 54.33
C LEU A 852 -35.59 41.71 54.08
N PHE A 853 -35.64 40.92 52.97
CA PHE A 853 -36.53 39.79 52.59
C PHE A 853 -37.69 39.98 51.59
N ALA A 854 -37.46 39.48 50.35
CA ALA A 854 -38.37 38.79 49.40
C ALA A 854 -37.52 38.19 48.22
N GLY A 855 -37.92 37.19 47.42
CA GLY A 855 -38.98 36.17 47.59
C GLY A 855 -39.48 35.52 46.28
N ARG A 856 -39.14 34.23 46.02
CA ARG A 856 -39.67 33.32 44.93
C ARG A 856 -39.34 33.73 43.46
N GLU A 857 -39.45 32.90 42.41
CA GLU A 857 -39.89 31.49 42.20
C GLU A 857 -39.15 30.83 40.99
N VAL A 858 -39.42 29.55 40.67
CA VAL A 858 -38.83 28.75 39.56
C VAL A 858 -39.94 28.24 38.62
N ASN A 859 -39.69 28.07 37.31
CA ASN A 859 -40.51 27.24 36.38
C ASN A 859 -39.75 26.79 35.10
N ASP A 860 -39.78 25.49 34.83
CA ASP A 860 -39.93 24.69 33.57
C ASP A 860 -39.42 25.23 32.20
N LEU A 861 -38.57 24.53 31.43
CA LEU A 861 -38.61 23.19 30.75
C LEU A 861 -39.13 23.23 29.29
N MET A 862 -38.20 23.21 28.31
CA MET A 862 -38.42 22.82 26.90
C MET A 862 -37.08 22.54 26.18
N ASP A 863 -37.00 21.43 25.43
CA ASP A 863 -35.82 21.05 24.63
C ASP A 863 -35.98 21.41 23.14
N ASN A 864 -34.91 21.93 22.53
CA ASN A 864 -34.88 22.40 21.14
C ASN A 864 -33.79 21.70 20.32
N TYR A 865 -34.11 21.34 19.07
CA TYR A 865 -33.26 20.65 18.11
C TYR A 865 -33.07 21.50 16.83
N ALA A 866 -31.91 21.39 16.18
CA ALA A 866 -31.60 22.15 14.97
C ALA A 866 -30.89 21.29 13.91
N VAL A 867 -31.41 21.29 12.69
CA VAL A 867 -30.80 20.63 11.53
C VAL A 867 -29.96 21.65 10.77
N ARG A 868 -28.70 21.30 10.46
CA ARG A 868 -27.73 22.19 9.81
C ARG A 868 -27.04 21.50 8.63
N CYS A 869 -26.82 22.24 7.55
CA CYS A 869 -25.90 21.88 6.47
C CYS A 869 -24.87 23.00 6.31
N ASN A 870 -23.59 22.67 6.16
CA ASN A 870 -22.48 23.63 6.01
C ASN A 870 -22.54 24.81 7.02
N ARG A 871 -22.82 24.50 8.29
CA ARG A 871 -23.01 25.43 9.42
C ARG A 871 -24.21 26.40 9.32
N ARG A 872 -25.00 26.41 8.25
CA ARG A 872 -26.27 27.14 8.17
C ARG A 872 -27.43 26.31 8.77
N PRO A 873 -28.33 26.92 9.57
CA PRO A 873 -29.55 26.25 10.02
C PRO A 873 -30.54 26.11 8.86
N LEU A 874 -31.03 24.90 8.62
CA LEU A 874 -32.07 24.60 7.63
C LEU A 874 -33.47 24.57 8.27
N ALA A 875 -33.58 23.95 9.45
CA ALA A 875 -34.80 23.94 10.24
C ALA A 875 -34.52 23.79 11.75
N ASN A 876 -35.40 24.35 12.58
CA ASN A 876 -35.39 24.19 14.04
C ASN A 876 -36.71 23.55 14.49
N PHE A 877 -36.62 22.65 15.47
CA PHE A 877 -37.76 21.89 16.01
C PHE A 877 -37.77 21.94 17.54
N SER A 878 -38.96 22.04 18.13
CA SER A 878 -39.20 21.88 19.57
C SER A 878 -39.83 20.52 19.79
N TYR A 879 -39.39 19.78 20.79
CA TYR A 879 -40.00 18.50 21.16
C TYR A 879 -40.71 18.63 22.50
N ASP A 880 -42.03 18.47 22.46
CA ASP A 880 -42.84 18.33 23.67
C ASP A 880 -42.72 16.88 24.15
N THR A 881 -41.92 16.67 25.20
CA THR A 881 -41.67 15.36 25.79
C THR A 881 -42.90 14.71 26.40
N ASP A 882 -43.87 15.49 26.89
CA ASP A 882 -45.07 14.97 27.54
C ASP A 882 -46.14 14.55 26.52
N ARG A 883 -46.10 15.16 25.32
CA ARG A 883 -47.04 14.85 24.23
C ARG A 883 -46.45 13.99 23.11
N HIS A 884 -45.15 13.71 23.15
CA HIS A 884 -44.39 13.11 22.05
C HIS A 884 -44.58 13.82 20.70
N GLN A 885 -44.80 15.13 20.73
CA GLN A 885 -45.08 15.95 19.55
C GLN A 885 -43.85 16.78 19.16
N LEU A 886 -43.53 16.78 17.86
CA LEU A 886 -42.39 17.50 17.30
C LEU A 886 -42.90 18.68 16.46
N ARG A 887 -42.62 19.90 16.91
CA ARG A 887 -43.18 21.15 16.34
C ARG A 887 -42.12 21.94 15.57
N VAL A 888 -42.46 22.36 14.35
CA VAL A 888 -41.54 23.14 13.49
C VAL A 888 -41.49 24.60 13.93
N ILE A 889 -40.35 25.04 14.48
CA ILE A 889 -40.15 26.41 15.02
C ILE A 889 -39.71 27.38 13.92
N ASN A 890 -38.90 26.91 12.95
CA ASN A 890 -38.43 27.74 11.83
C ASN A 890 -37.98 26.86 10.65
N THR A 891 -38.21 27.34 9.43
CA THR A 891 -37.77 26.74 8.15
C THR A 891 -37.04 27.81 7.34
N GLY A 892 -35.84 27.52 6.87
CA GLY A 892 -35.18 28.35 5.86
C GLY A 892 -35.95 28.37 4.53
N ASN A 893 -35.62 29.28 3.61
CA ASN A 893 -36.29 29.47 2.32
C ASN A 893 -36.05 28.33 1.29
N GLU A 894 -35.74 27.11 1.72
CA GLU A 894 -35.46 25.95 0.86
C GLU A 894 -36.52 24.85 1.13
N GLU A 895 -37.09 24.27 0.07
CA GLU A 895 -38.08 23.20 0.21
C GLU A 895 -37.47 21.92 0.80
N ILE A 896 -38.01 21.47 1.93
CA ILE A 896 -37.69 20.17 2.54
C ILE A 896 -38.81 19.19 2.18
N ARG A 897 -38.48 18.14 1.43
CA ARG A 897 -39.41 17.05 1.06
C ARG A 897 -39.09 15.78 1.85
N VAL A 898 -40.12 15.01 2.20
CA VAL A 898 -40.00 13.77 3.00
C VAL A 898 -40.78 12.64 2.31
N CYS A 899 -40.14 11.49 2.11
CA CYS A 899 -40.74 10.30 1.49
C CYS A 899 -40.70 9.09 2.43
N PRO A 900 -41.71 8.20 2.42
CA PRO A 900 -41.70 6.96 3.19
C PRO A 900 -40.75 5.89 2.57
N PRO A 901 -40.19 4.96 3.37
CA PRO A 901 -39.13 4.06 2.91
C PRO A 901 -39.63 2.73 2.32
N GLY A 902 -39.02 2.32 1.20
CA GLY A 902 -38.88 0.90 0.83
C GLY A 902 -39.42 0.48 -0.55
N ALA A 903 -38.51 0.27 -1.50
CA ALA A 903 -38.66 -0.68 -2.62
C ALA A 903 -37.28 -1.03 -3.22
N GLY A 904 -36.94 -2.31 -3.29
CA GLY A 904 -35.83 -2.83 -4.10
C GLY A 904 -36.32 -3.19 -5.51
N PRO A 905 -35.42 -3.32 -6.51
CA PRO A 905 -35.81 -3.43 -7.92
C PRO A 905 -36.11 -4.87 -8.34
N GLU A 906 -37.12 -5.53 -7.75
CA GLU A 906 -37.54 -6.89 -8.17
C GLU A 906 -38.96 -7.28 -7.66
N ASP A 907 -40.03 -6.54 -8.03
CA ASP A 907 -41.41 -7.06 -8.00
C ASP A 907 -42.43 -6.22 -8.81
N ASP A 908 -42.68 -6.59 -10.07
CA ASP A 908 -43.43 -5.78 -11.05
C ASP A 908 -44.98 -5.97 -11.00
N GLN A 909 -45.52 -6.46 -9.87
CA GLN A 909 -46.97 -6.63 -9.67
C GLN A 909 -47.57 -5.79 -8.54
N LEU A 910 -46.78 -5.19 -7.65
CA LEU A 910 -47.31 -4.32 -6.59
C LEU A 910 -47.60 -2.88 -7.07
N HIS A 911 -47.13 -2.51 -8.27
CA HIS A 911 -47.15 -1.14 -8.79
C HIS A 911 -48.53 -0.60 -9.25
N ARG A 912 -49.64 -1.33 -9.09
CA ARG A 912 -50.96 -0.94 -9.64
C ARG A 912 -52.10 -0.73 -8.64
N MET A 913 -51.85 -0.69 -7.32
CA MET A 913 -52.93 -0.59 -6.31
C MET A 913 -52.81 0.55 -5.28
N LEU A 914 -51.87 1.49 -5.42
CA LEU A 914 -51.82 2.70 -4.58
C LEU A 914 -51.78 3.96 -5.45
N ALA A 915 -52.61 4.95 -5.09
CA ALA A 915 -52.73 6.20 -5.83
C ALA A 915 -51.47 7.07 -5.65
N PRO A 916 -50.94 7.68 -6.73
CA PRO A 916 -49.76 8.52 -6.64
C PRO A 916 -50.10 9.92 -6.09
N GLY A 917 -49.25 10.45 -5.21
CA GLY A 917 -49.22 11.87 -4.85
C GLY A 917 -49.94 12.25 -3.56
N ALA A 918 -49.23 12.11 -2.44
CA ALA A 918 -49.49 12.87 -1.22
C ALA A 918 -48.16 13.47 -0.72
N GLU A 919 -47.71 14.55 -1.38
CA GLU A 919 -46.56 15.31 -0.91
C GLU A 919 -46.96 16.12 0.34
N TYR A 920 -46.27 15.91 1.46
CA TYR A 920 -46.44 16.72 2.67
C TYR A 920 -45.27 17.69 2.81
N VAL A 921 -45.57 18.98 2.64
CA VAL A 921 -44.61 20.08 2.84
C VAL A 921 -44.90 20.73 4.20
N PRO A 922 -44.07 20.49 5.24
CA PRO A 922 -44.33 20.99 6.58
C PRO A 922 -44.21 22.51 6.63
N LYS A 923 -45.20 23.17 7.21
CA LYS A 923 -45.25 24.63 7.38
C LYS A 923 -44.84 25.04 8.80
N LEU A 924 -44.50 26.32 8.94
CA LEU A 924 -44.17 26.93 10.22
C LEU A 924 -45.31 26.73 11.23
N GLY A 925 -45.04 26.07 12.36
CA GLY A 925 -46.03 25.77 13.39
C GLY A 925 -46.72 24.41 13.25
N ASP A 926 -46.49 23.66 12.17
CA ASP A 926 -46.97 22.28 12.03
C ASP A 926 -46.42 21.41 13.18
N THR A 927 -47.26 20.47 13.62
CA THR A 927 -47.00 19.62 14.79
C THR A 927 -47.15 18.17 14.37
N ILE A 928 -46.07 17.41 14.42
CA ILE A 928 -46.02 16.00 14.03
C ILE A 928 -46.22 15.16 15.29
N ASP A 929 -47.32 14.41 15.33
CA ASP A 929 -47.61 13.48 16.42
C ASP A 929 -46.94 12.13 16.16
N LEU A 930 -46.16 11.64 17.14
CA LEU A 930 -45.38 10.40 17.01
C LEU A 930 -46.04 9.21 17.73
N SER A 931 -47.29 9.35 18.19
CA SER A 931 -47.95 8.36 19.05
C SER A 931 -48.78 7.27 18.33
N GLU A 932 -48.90 7.30 16.99
CA GLU A 932 -49.71 6.30 16.26
C GLU A 932 -49.07 4.88 16.24
N PRO A 933 -49.84 3.82 16.53
CA PRO A 933 -49.32 2.46 16.66
C PRO A 933 -49.14 1.74 15.32
N GLY A 934 -48.03 2.01 14.61
CA GLY A 934 -47.71 1.32 13.35
C GLY A 934 -46.23 1.19 12.97
N SER A 935 -45.36 2.10 13.40
CA SER A 935 -43.99 2.23 12.87
C SER A 935 -42.89 1.91 13.90
N ARG A 936 -42.53 0.63 14.04
CA ARG A 936 -41.31 0.20 14.79
C ARG A 936 -40.06 0.12 13.89
N SER A 937 -39.67 1.24 13.31
CA SER A 937 -38.36 1.45 12.66
C SER A 937 -37.94 2.92 12.81
N PRO A 938 -36.64 3.23 13.00
CA PRO A 938 -36.18 4.62 13.05
C PRO A 938 -36.33 5.29 11.67
N PHE A 939 -36.89 6.50 11.64
CA PHE A 939 -37.01 7.29 10.42
C PHE A 939 -35.62 7.68 9.87
N ALA A 940 -35.33 7.29 8.62
CA ALA A 940 -34.18 7.79 7.88
C ALA A 940 -34.60 9.01 7.04
N LEU A 941 -34.06 10.18 7.38
CA LEU A 941 -34.38 11.44 6.71
C LEU A 941 -33.48 11.61 5.48
N LEU A 942 -33.97 11.23 4.30
CA LEU A 942 -33.23 11.29 3.04
C LEU A 942 -33.45 12.65 2.35
N LEU A 943 -32.39 13.46 2.24
CA LEU A 943 -32.41 14.73 1.50
C LEU A 943 -31.84 14.52 0.09
N THR A 944 -32.66 14.68 -0.94
CA THR A 944 -32.24 14.62 -2.35
C THR A 944 -32.21 16.02 -2.97
N GLN A 945 -31.03 16.51 -3.36
CA GLN A 945 -30.94 17.64 -4.30
C GLN A 945 -31.07 17.14 -5.74
N THR A 946 -31.83 17.86 -6.57
CA THR A 946 -31.85 17.66 -8.02
C THR A 946 -30.55 18.17 -8.63
N PRO A 947 -29.78 17.35 -9.38
CA PRO A 947 -28.51 17.79 -9.94
C PRO A 947 -28.69 18.56 -11.26
N GLU A 948 -28.15 19.78 -11.33
CA GLU A 948 -27.68 20.34 -12.60
C GLU A 948 -26.27 19.78 -12.94
N PRO A 949 -25.90 19.67 -14.23
CA PRO A 949 -24.73 18.88 -14.62
C PRO A 949 -23.43 19.70 -14.70
N ALA A 950 -22.52 19.55 -13.72
CA ALA A 950 -21.08 19.69 -13.96
C ALA A 950 -20.19 19.13 -12.82
N THR A 951 -19.25 18.26 -13.19
CA THR A 951 -17.89 18.07 -12.60
C THR A 951 -17.69 17.96 -11.08
N GLY A 952 -17.27 16.76 -10.63
CA GLY A 952 -16.07 16.63 -9.79
C GLY A 952 -16.23 16.42 -8.27
N LEU A 953 -16.24 15.16 -7.85
CA LEU A 953 -15.63 14.62 -6.62
C LEU A 953 -15.59 15.49 -5.34
N ALA A 954 -16.58 15.33 -4.46
CA ALA A 954 -16.40 15.40 -3.00
C ALA A 954 -17.48 14.57 -2.29
N GLY A 955 -17.10 13.68 -1.36
CA GLY A 955 -18.04 12.96 -0.51
C GLY A 955 -18.40 13.79 0.72
N TYR A 956 -19.68 14.01 0.97
CA TYR A 956 -20.18 14.76 2.14
C TYR A 956 -20.65 13.82 3.24
N GLY A 957 -20.12 13.97 4.45
CA GLY A 957 -20.58 13.28 5.67
C GLY A 957 -21.49 14.18 6.51
N PHE A 958 -22.59 13.62 7.00
CA PHE A 958 -23.53 14.30 7.90
C PHE A 958 -23.30 13.88 9.35
N SER A 959 -23.61 14.78 10.30
CA SER A 959 -23.59 14.46 11.74
C SER A 959 -24.83 15.02 12.44
N VAL A 960 -25.38 14.25 13.37
CA VAL A 960 -26.50 14.66 14.25
C VAL A 960 -25.92 14.82 15.65
N ILE A 961 -26.11 15.99 16.26
CA ILE A 961 -25.60 16.31 17.59
C ILE A 961 -26.78 16.49 18.54
N SER A 962 -26.92 15.59 19.52
CA SER A 962 -27.82 15.78 20.67
C SER A 962 -27.03 16.31 21.86
N SER A 963 -27.31 17.53 22.32
CA SER A 963 -26.67 18.12 23.50
C SER A 963 -27.50 17.86 24.77
N ARG A 964 -27.19 16.79 25.51
CA ARG A 964 -27.53 16.69 26.94
C ARG A 964 -26.34 17.21 27.75
N LEU A 965 -26.52 18.32 28.47
CA LEU A 965 -25.60 18.77 29.52
C LEU A 965 -26.33 18.71 30.86
N GLY A 966 -25.96 17.73 31.69
CA GLY A 966 -26.55 17.49 33.00
C GLY A 966 -25.49 17.34 34.08
N SER A 967 -25.61 18.20 35.10
CA SER A 967 -25.07 18.08 36.46
C SER A 967 -23.55 17.83 36.66
N GLY A 968 -22.88 18.88 37.13
CA GLY A 968 -21.61 18.79 37.86
C GLY A 968 -21.46 19.94 38.86
N ASN A 969 -21.29 19.60 40.14
CA ASN A 969 -20.83 20.46 41.26
C ASN A 969 -21.76 21.53 41.84
N ILE A 970 -22.57 21.04 42.80
CA ILE A 970 -22.81 21.75 44.07
C ILE A 970 -21.44 21.95 44.76
N LEU A 971 -20.73 23.06 44.52
CA LEU A 971 -19.61 23.48 45.38
C LEU A 971 -19.25 24.98 45.37
N TYR A 972 -20.12 25.87 44.88
CA TYR A 972 -19.86 27.34 44.87
C TYR A 972 -20.65 28.15 45.90
N GLY A 973 -21.53 27.52 46.70
CA GLY A 973 -22.38 28.20 47.70
C GLY A 973 -21.70 28.57 49.02
N LEU A 974 -20.52 28.03 49.33
CA LEU A 974 -19.83 28.22 50.63
C LEU A 974 -18.59 29.14 50.58
N GLY A 975 -18.07 29.46 49.38
CA GLY A 975 -16.87 30.29 49.24
C GLY A 975 -17.09 31.79 49.49
N ALA A 976 -18.25 32.33 49.10
CA ALA A 976 -18.52 33.77 49.17
C ALA A 976 -18.71 34.31 50.60
N GLY A 977 -19.29 33.50 51.50
CA GLY A 977 -19.49 33.88 52.91
C GLY A 977 -18.19 33.94 53.72
N ALA A 978 -17.24 33.04 53.43
CA ALA A 978 -15.95 33.00 54.12
C ALA A 978 -15.03 34.17 53.71
N ALA A 979 -15.00 34.53 52.42
CA ALA A 979 -14.18 35.64 51.92
C ALA A 979 -14.56 37.00 52.52
N MET A 980 -15.85 37.24 52.74
CA MET A 980 -16.34 38.51 53.29
C MET A 980 -16.03 38.68 54.80
N LEU A 981 -16.07 37.60 55.59
CA LEU A 981 -15.68 37.62 57.00
C LEU A 981 -14.16 37.69 57.20
N ALA A 982 -13.37 37.02 56.35
CA ALA A 982 -11.91 37.14 56.36
C ALA A 982 -11.43 38.57 56.02
N SER A 983 -12.12 39.24 55.09
CA SER A 983 -11.80 40.62 54.69
C SER A 983 -12.09 41.64 55.80
N LEU A 984 -13.16 41.44 56.58
CA LEU A 984 -13.49 42.30 57.72
C LEU A 984 -12.50 42.13 58.89
N ALA A 985 -11.99 40.90 59.09
CA ALA A 985 -10.97 40.63 60.10
C ALA A 985 -9.60 41.26 59.75
N MET A 986 -9.23 41.31 58.47
CA MET A 986 -7.99 41.95 58.02
C MET A 986 -7.97 43.47 58.30
N VAL A 987 -9.07 44.18 58.03
CA VAL A 987 -9.12 45.64 58.19
C VAL A 987 -9.05 46.07 59.65
N LEU A 988 -9.65 45.30 60.57
CA LEU A 988 -9.67 45.62 62.01
C LEU A 988 -8.40 45.21 62.77
N VAL A 989 -7.56 44.33 62.21
CA VAL A 989 -6.32 43.85 62.87
C VAL A 989 -5.05 44.45 62.25
N VAL A 990 -5.01 44.71 60.94
CA VAL A 990 -3.78 45.13 60.24
C VAL A 990 -3.54 46.65 60.30
N TRP A 991 -4.60 47.48 60.30
CA TRP A 991 -4.43 48.95 60.30
C TRP A 991 -3.78 49.49 61.60
N PRO A 992 -4.17 49.05 62.81
CA PRO A 992 -3.51 49.50 64.04
C PRO A 992 -2.01 49.14 64.10
N TYR A 993 -1.64 48.00 63.50
CA TYR A 993 -0.27 47.48 63.51
C TYR A 993 0.66 48.22 62.53
N ALA A 994 0.12 48.78 61.45
CA ALA A 994 0.87 49.61 60.50
C ALA A 994 1.20 51.00 61.06
N VAL A 995 0.28 51.60 61.83
CA VAL A 995 0.48 52.95 62.43
C VAL A 995 1.49 52.91 63.58
N LEU A 996 1.58 51.80 64.33
CA LEU A 996 2.54 51.62 65.42
C LEU A 996 3.98 51.28 64.97
N ARG A 997 4.24 51.09 63.67
CA ARG A 997 5.56 50.71 63.13
C ARG A 997 6.33 51.82 62.40
N LEU A 998 5.80 53.05 62.37
CA LEU A 998 6.43 54.23 61.75
C LEU A 998 7.07 55.20 62.77
N LEU A 999 7.47 54.68 63.92
CA LEU A 999 8.21 55.36 64.99
C LEU A 999 9.31 54.42 65.52
N PRO A 1000 10.60 54.80 65.59
CA PRO A 1000 11.41 55.49 64.59
C PRO A 1000 12.70 54.69 64.21
N LEU A 1001 13.23 54.85 62.97
CA LEU A 1001 14.67 54.83 62.58
C LEU A 1001 14.86 54.87 61.05
#